data_AF-A0A836FFG8-F1
#
_entry.id   AF-A0A836FFG8-F1
#
_cell.length_a   1.000
_cell.length_b   1.000
_cell.length_c   1.000
_cell.angle_alpha   90.00
_cell.angle_beta   90.00
_cell.angle_gamma   90.00
#
_symmetry.space_group_name_H-M   'P 1'
#
loop_
_entity.id
_entity.type
_entity.pdbx_description
1 polymer ?
#
loop_
_entity_poly.entity_id
_entity_poly.type
_entity_poly.pdbx_seq_one_letter_code
_entity_poly.pdbx_strand_id
1 'polypeptide(L)'
;MAMLDYLSAELTATCAAIGYYDGTTYHLDKNCLEVIKDLIRYLKRDDDTHTIRRFLGQTRLLQTDLVKILIHHVKNIELWDVLLRLLINLTSSAFVIYNEQIPTEKTMRSFYQQIVTYIQEYKAALTDENVWLAVAGRLGTLFNIDNKEREEENELTIERIFAFIRNVLQVPPNDNDKRADNDATVHDELLFAFHASGIVDIILFIVSNKNEQQYHMQILEIISLMLREQNASLLAASGLQRSNAERENDEASLVALRQKELREKIYKVKTYAGSRHSRFGGTYVVQNMKAVGENQMICHKPYQKIEAVEFGHDKKRVKRRRDKMSLQDAKEERTSALSVRLFLKEFCVEFLSGAYNPVMKFTRSCFINDPHGQAVEAAVYLWALRFFMEFNRHYKFQVKYVSETISTEVFYLVQRQIDQYYEMIIVDKKKIPLWSRRLHLALKAYQELLNTLMAMDKNSDDGVRESSKIIKSNIFYVPEYRETILSQLLCFDEVKMSRQYLMDLITTIHTFLKMLEHYCQKGQRHLVIQQIKLKRKKAKKGKKSTQENVTTVPTLEERWDIIGPELSAVMRDAIIPVVVPFDATLDTPIDDQKADAMKRIQKLMRQRNLEQAVGLLRAAREIWPENDCFGKVDILPEEEFLALREIFFTDLGGELFYFQFYIFDNEHKHFLIMFLRSYK
;
A
#
# COMPACT_ATOMS: atom_id res chain seq x y z
N MET A 1 20.03 12.07 -38.58
CA MET A 1 19.24 13.24 -39.04
C MET A 1 18.37 12.85 -40.23
N ALA A 2 18.92 12.45 -41.39
CA ALA A 2 18.12 12.05 -42.56
C ALA A 2 17.01 10.99 -42.31
N MET A 3 17.24 9.95 -41.48
CA MET A 3 16.19 8.97 -41.13
C MET A 3 15.09 9.53 -40.21
N LEU A 4 15.42 10.47 -39.31
CA LEU A 4 14.45 11.12 -38.44
C LEU A 4 13.55 12.08 -39.24
N ASP A 5 14.15 12.78 -40.21
CA ASP A 5 13.44 13.70 -41.10
C ASP A 5 12.48 12.92 -42.03
N TYR A 6 12.91 11.76 -42.56
CA TYR A 6 12.05 10.89 -43.38
C TYR A 6 10.85 10.33 -42.60
N LEU A 7 11.08 9.81 -41.39
CA LEU A 7 10.00 9.31 -40.52
C LEU A 7 9.02 10.43 -40.17
N SER A 8 9.51 11.64 -39.89
CA SER A 8 8.65 12.79 -39.60
C SER A 8 7.80 13.20 -40.83
N ALA A 9 8.35 13.12 -42.04
CA ALA A 9 7.64 13.41 -43.28
C ALA A 9 6.56 12.36 -43.57
N GLU A 10 6.88 11.06 -43.39
CA GLU A 10 5.91 9.97 -43.52
C GLU A 10 4.76 10.15 -42.53
N LEU A 11 5.05 10.35 -41.24
CA LEU A 11 4.02 10.58 -40.21
C LEU A 11 3.18 11.83 -40.50
N THR A 12 3.78 12.91 -40.99
CA THR A 12 3.04 14.13 -41.39
C THR A 12 2.06 13.82 -42.52
N ALA A 13 2.51 13.10 -43.56
CA ALA A 13 1.67 12.71 -44.68
C ALA A 13 0.54 11.76 -44.24
N THR A 14 0.83 10.80 -43.36
CA THR A 14 -0.16 9.90 -42.77
C THR A 14 -1.21 10.69 -41.97
N CYS A 15 -0.79 11.64 -41.13
CA CYS A 15 -1.73 12.46 -40.35
C CYS A 15 -2.62 13.34 -41.25
N ALA A 16 -2.06 13.88 -42.35
CA ALA A 16 -2.83 14.69 -43.30
C ALA A 16 -3.89 13.88 -44.07
N ALA A 17 -3.70 12.57 -44.22
CA ALA A 17 -4.62 11.67 -44.92
C ALA A 17 -5.81 11.20 -44.05
N ILE A 18 -6.02 11.79 -42.87
CA ILE A 18 -7.14 11.45 -41.98
C ILE A 18 -8.41 12.18 -42.40
N GLY A 19 -8.30 13.47 -42.72
CA GLY A 19 -9.43 14.32 -43.06
C GLY A 19 -9.20 15.78 -42.67
N TYR A 20 -10.29 16.54 -42.59
CA TYR A 20 -10.24 17.92 -42.11
C TYR A 20 -11.55 18.32 -41.41
N TYR A 21 -11.46 19.30 -40.52
CA TYR A 21 -12.60 19.90 -39.86
C TYR A 21 -12.98 21.23 -40.51
N ASP A 22 -14.22 21.37 -40.96
CA ASP A 22 -14.73 22.61 -41.60
C ASP A 22 -15.24 23.67 -40.60
N GLY A 23 -15.18 23.36 -39.29
CA GLY A 23 -15.74 24.20 -38.22
C GLY A 23 -17.12 23.76 -37.73
N THR A 24 -17.78 22.85 -38.43
CA THR A 24 -19.10 22.29 -38.08
C THR A 24 -19.09 20.77 -38.07
N THR A 25 -18.58 20.14 -39.13
CA THR A 25 -18.52 18.68 -39.32
C THR A 25 -17.12 18.26 -39.71
N TYR A 26 -16.76 17.03 -39.38
CA TYR A 26 -15.46 16.47 -39.73
C TYR A 26 -15.59 15.65 -41.01
N HIS A 27 -14.84 15.98 -42.05
CA HIS A 27 -14.86 15.28 -43.32
C HIS A 27 -13.72 14.26 -43.37
N LEU A 28 -14.08 12.98 -43.49
CA LEU A 28 -13.11 11.89 -43.58
C LEU A 28 -12.52 11.81 -44.99
N ASP A 29 -11.22 11.54 -45.08
CA ASP A 29 -10.62 11.12 -46.35
C ASP A 29 -10.93 9.63 -46.63
N LYS A 30 -10.80 9.20 -47.90
CA LYS A 30 -11.21 7.87 -48.38
C LYS A 30 -10.56 6.72 -47.62
N ASN A 31 -9.34 6.89 -47.15
CA ASN A 31 -8.54 5.85 -46.51
C ASN A 31 -8.36 6.07 -44.99
N CYS A 32 -9.20 6.89 -44.35
CA CYS A 32 -9.06 7.25 -42.93
C CYS A 32 -8.94 6.04 -41.99
N LEU A 33 -9.76 4.99 -42.21
CA LEU A 33 -9.71 3.76 -41.42
C LEU A 33 -8.34 3.08 -41.46
N GLU A 34 -7.77 2.94 -42.66
CA GLU A 34 -6.46 2.30 -42.86
C GLU A 34 -5.34 3.17 -42.28
N VAL A 35 -5.47 4.49 -42.40
CA VAL A 35 -4.55 5.46 -41.78
C VAL A 35 -4.53 5.32 -40.25
N ILE A 36 -5.69 5.19 -39.60
CA ILE A 36 -5.74 4.95 -38.13
C ILE A 36 -5.10 3.59 -37.80
N LYS A 37 -5.34 2.54 -38.59
CA LYS A 37 -4.69 1.23 -38.41
C LYS A 37 -3.17 1.34 -38.59
N ASP A 38 -2.67 2.14 -39.53
CA ASP A 38 -1.24 2.44 -39.73
C ASP A 38 -0.66 3.14 -38.50
N LEU A 39 -1.32 4.17 -37.97
CA LEU A 39 -0.87 4.88 -36.75
C LEU A 39 -0.76 3.94 -35.54
N ILE A 40 -1.71 3.03 -35.36
CA ILE A 40 -1.63 2.00 -34.32
C ILE A 40 -0.42 1.08 -34.55
N ARG A 41 -0.16 0.68 -35.80
CA ARG A 41 0.99 -0.16 -36.17
C ARG A 41 2.32 0.57 -35.93
N TYR A 42 2.38 1.86 -36.22
CA TYR A 42 3.54 2.72 -35.93
C TYR A 42 3.80 2.80 -34.42
N LEU A 43 2.78 3.11 -33.62
CA LEU A 43 2.91 3.16 -32.15
C LEU A 43 3.30 1.82 -31.52
N LYS A 44 2.93 0.69 -32.13
CA LYS A 44 3.35 -0.65 -31.67
C LYS A 44 4.84 -0.92 -31.94
N ARG A 45 5.43 -0.25 -32.93
CA ARG A 45 6.84 -0.37 -33.32
C ARG A 45 7.67 0.86 -32.91
N ASP A 46 7.14 1.67 -31.99
CA ASP A 46 7.80 2.88 -31.52
C ASP A 46 9.13 2.53 -30.83
N ASP A 47 10.11 3.42 -30.93
CA ASP A 47 11.43 3.23 -30.36
C ASP A 47 11.45 3.50 -28.85
N ASP A 48 12.57 3.18 -28.19
CA ASP A 48 12.75 3.41 -26.74
C ASP A 48 12.61 4.90 -26.36
N THR A 49 12.83 5.82 -27.30
CA THR A 49 12.65 7.26 -27.06
C THR A 49 11.24 7.76 -27.34
N HIS A 50 10.35 6.88 -27.80
CA HIS A 50 8.95 7.13 -28.15
C HIS A 50 8.78 8.31 -29.12
N THR A 51 9.58 8.29 -30.20
CA THR A 51 9.59 9.35 -31.22
C THR A 51 8.22 9.53 -31.87
N ILE A 52 7.53 8.44 -32.20
CA ILE A 52 6.25 8.47 -32.91
C ILE A 52 5.19 9.07 -31.97
N ARG A 53 5.10 8.56 -30.73
CA ARG A 53 4.19 9.12 -29.74
C ARG A 53 4.44 10.61 -29.47
N ARG A 54 5.70 11.01 -29.35
CA ARG A 54 6.07 12.41 -29.14
C ARG A 54 5.70 13.29 -30.34
N PHE A 55 5.87 12.77 -31.55
CA PHE A 55 5.48 13.46 -32.78
C PHE A 55 3.96 13.68 -32.82
N LEU A 56 3.17 12.63 -32.58
CA LEU A 56 1.69 12.74 -32.56
C LEU A 56 1.17 13.70 -31.48
N GLY A 57 1.84 13.76 -30.33
CA GLY A 57 1.53 14.75 -29.28
C GLY A 57 1.90 16.17 -29.69
N GLN A 58 3.03 16.36 -30.37
CA GLN A 58 3.46 17.66 -30.86
C GLN A 58 2.54 18.21 -31.96
N THR A 59 2.03 17.34 -32.84
CA THR A 59 1.07 17.73 -33.90
C THR A 59 -0.35 17.94 -33.39
N ARG A 60 -0.63 17.60 -32.12
CA ARG A 60 -1.96 17.70 -31.50
C ARG A 60 -3.05 16.94 -32.24
N LEU A 61 -2.69 15.81 -32.84
CA LEU A 61 -3.57 15.00 -33.66
C LEU A 61 -4.87 14.59 -32.93
N LEU A 62 -4.76 14.30 -31.63
CA LEU A 62 -5.92 13.93 -30.83
C LEU A 62 -6.95 15.06 -30.77
N GLN A 63 -6.48 16.28 -30.51
CA GLN A 63 -7.31 17.45 -30.31
C GLN A 63 -7.91 17.98 -31.61
N THR A 64 -7.16 17.93 -32.71
CA THR A 64 -7.58 18.46 -34.02
C THR A 64 -8.52 17.52 -34.75
N ASP A 65 -8.20 16.22 -34.75
CA ASP A 65 -8.84 15.25 -35.63
C ASP A 65 -9.57 14.15 -34.85
N LEU A 66 -8.85 13.40 -33.99
CA LEU A 66 -9.40 12.17 -33.40
C LEU A 66 -10.63 12.41 -32.52
N VAL A 67 -10.63 13.46 -31.70
CA VAL A 67 -11.80 13.85 -30.88
C VAL A 67 -12.98 14.22 -31.78
N LYS A 68 -12.75 14.93 -32.88
CA LYS A 68 -13.81 15.33 -33.81
C LYS A 68 -14.39 14.14 -34.57
N ILE A 69 -13.56 13.18 -34.97
CA ILE A 69 -14.01 11.93 -35.59
C ILE A 69 -14.86 11.12 -34.60
N LEU A 70 -14.42 11.03 -33.34
CA LEU A 70 -15.12 10.29 -32.29
C LEU A 70 -16.55 10.81 -32.07
N ILE A 71 -16.76 12.13 -32.18
CA ILE A 71 -18.05 12.79 -31.98
C ILE A 71 -18.92 12.74 -33.25
N HIS A 72 -18.36 13.01 -34.44
CA HIS A 72 -19.16 13.19 -35.66
C HIS A 72 -19.46 11.87 -36.40
N HIS A 73 -18.66 10.82 -36.19
CA HIS A 73 -18.75 9.56 -36.94
C HIS A 73 -19.15 8.35 -36.08
N VAL A 74 -19.95 8.57 -35.04
CA VAL A 74 -20.44 7.50 -34.11
C VAL A 74 -21.16 6.36 -34.83
N LYS A 75 -21.81 6.64 -35.96
CA LYS A 75 -22.53 5.63 -36.76
C LYS A 75 -21.62 4.63 -37.47
N ASN A 76 -20.36 5.01 -37.74
CA ASN A 76 -19.39 4.12 -38.38
C ASN A 76 -18.68 3.30 -37.30
N ILE A 77 -19.29 2.17 -36.91
CA ILE A 77 -18.84 1.34 -35.79
C ILE A 77 -17.42 0.81 -36.00
N GLU A 78 -17.09 0.34 -37.20
CA GLU A 78 -15.74 -0.19 -37.50
C GLU A 78 -14.67 0.88 -37.30
N LEU A 79 -14.91 2.09 -37.82
CA LEU A 79 -14.01 3.23 -37.62
C LEU A 79 -13.92 3.62 -36.15
N TRP A 80 -15.05 3.65 -35.45
CA TRP A 80 -15.13 4.03 -34.05
C TRP A 80 -14.36 3.07 -33.14
N ASP A 81 -14.49 1.77 -33.35
CA ASP A 81 -13.80 0.74 -32.55
C ASP A 81 -12.28 0.76 -32.81
N VAL A 82 -11.85 1.01 -34.05
CA VAL A 82 -10.42 1.19 -34.39
C VAL A 82 -9.87 2.50 -33.83
N LEU A 83 -10.64 3.59 -33.90
CA LEU A 83 -10.29 4.89 -33.31
C LEU A 83 -10.14 4.78 -31.78
N LEU A 84 -11.05 4.08 -31.11
CA LEU A 84 -10.99 3.84 -29.67
C LEU A 84 -9.66 3.16 -29.28
N ARG A 85 -9.21 2.17 -30.07
CA ARG A 85 -7.90 1.51 -29.85
C ARG A 85 -6.73 2.49 -29.95
N LEU A 86 -6.77 3.42 -30.90
CA LEU A 86 -5.75 4.46 -31.02
C LEU A 86 -5.80 5.42 -29.83
N LEU A 87 -6.99 5.85 -29.41
CA LEU A 87 -7.19 6.75 -28.26
C LEU A 87 -6.69 6.12 -26.95
N ILE A 88 -7.01 4.85 -26.70
CA ILE A 88 -6.48 4.09 -25.55
C ILE A 88 -4.95 4.08 -25.59
N ASN A 89 -4.36 3.79 -26.76
CA ASN A 89 -2.91 3.76 -26.91
C ASN A 89 -2.28 5.13 -26.60
N LEU A 90 -2.82 6.22 -27.16
CA LEU A 90 -2.31 7.58 -26.97
C LEU A 90 -2.46 8.08 -25.53
N THR A 91 -3.53 7.66 -24.83
CA THR A 91 -3.84 8.06 -23.45
C THR A 91 -3.19 7.18 -22.38
N SER A 92 -2.50 6.10 -22.76
CA SER A 92 -1.74 5.25 -21.83
C SER A 92 -0.79 6.06 -20.96
N SER A 93 -0.79 5.78 -19.65
CA SER A 93 0.07 6.47 -18.69
C SER A 93 1.54 6.38 -19.09
N ALA A 94 2.23 7.53 -19.06
CA ALA A 94 3.69 7.58 -19.28
C ALA A 94 4.42 6.63 -18.32
N PHE A 95 3.90 6.43 -17.11
CA PHE A 95 4.48 5.49 -16.16
C PHE A 95 4.44 4.03 -16.65
N VAL A 96 3.35 3.62 -17.30
CA VAL A 96 3.20 2.27 -17.88
C VAL A 96 4.10 2.12 -19.10
N ILE A 97 4.15 3.16 -19.95
CA ILE A 97 5.00 3.19 -21.15
C ILE A 97 6.49 2.97 -20.79
N TYR A 98 6.95 3.53 -19.67
CA TYR A 98 8.30 3.36 -19.16
C TYR A 98 8.44 2.21 -18.13
N ASN A 99 7.66 1.13 -18.27
CA ASN A 99 7.76 -0.09 -17.46
C ASN A 99 7.69 0.14 -15.94
N GLU A 100 6.81 1.06 -15.51
CA GLU A 100 6.61 1.44 -14.10
C GLU A 100 7.86 2.00 -13.42
N GLN A 101 8.74 2.66 -14.19
CA GLN A 101 9.95 3.29 -13.69
C GLN A 101 10.09 4.71 -14.24
N ILE A 102 10.51 5.63 -13.38
CA ILE A 102 10.81 7.00 -13.81
C ILE A 102 12.27 7.03 -14.28
N PRO A 103 12.54 7.42 -15.54
CA PRO A 103 13.91 7.48 -16.05
C PRO A 103 14.80 8.39 -15.20
N THR A 104 16.02 7.92 -14.89
CA THR A 104 17.03 8.66 -14.13
C THR A 104 17.89 9.53 -15.03
N GLU A 105 18.12 9.09 -16.27
CA GLU A 105 18.89 9.83 -17.27
C GLU A 105 18.19 11.13 -17.66
N LYS A 106 18.96 12.21 -17.78
CA LYS A 106 18.44 13.56 -18.03
C LYS A 106 17.61 13.65 -19.32
N THR A 107 18.09 13.05 -20.41
CA THR A 107 17.43 13.11 -21.73
C THR A 107 16.13 12.32 -21.72
N MET A 108 16.18 11.05 -21.31
CA MET A 108 14.98 10.20 -21.20
C MET A 108 13.95 10.77 -20.23
N ARG A 109 14.39 11.39 -19.13
CA ARG A 109 13.49 12.08 -18.20
C ARG A 109 12.79 13.28 -18.84
N SER A 110 13.46 14.01 -19.74
CA SER A 110 12.83 15.12 -20.47
C SER A 110 11.76 14.61 -21.44
N PHE A 111 12.00 13.49 -22.13
CA PHE A 111 11.00 12.84 -23.00
C PHE A 111 9.81 12.31 -22.19
N TYR A 112 10.07 11.70 -21.03
CA TYR A 112 9.03 11.28 -20.09
C TYR A 112 8.13 12.47 -19.69
N GLN A 113 8.72 13.60 -19.30
CA GLN A 113 7.97 14.81 -18.92
C GLN A 113 7.20 15.41 -20.10
N GLN A 114 7.76 15.36 -21.31
CA GLN A 114 7.09 15.78 -22.53
C GLN A 114 5.83 14.95 -22.79
N ILE A 115 5.93 13.61 -22.68
CA ILE A 115 4.78 12.70 -22.85
C ILE A 115 3.72 12.97 -21.78
N VAL A 116 4.12 13.15 -20.51
CA VAL A 116 3.17 13.53 -19.44
C VAL A 116 2.43 14.83 -19.79
N THR A 117 3.12 15.82 -20.35
CA THR A 117 2.50 17.08 -20.78
C THR A 117 1.49 16.85 -21.90
N TYR A 118 1.80 16.02 -22.91
CA TYR A 118 0.86 15.70 -23.97
C TYR A 118 -0.40 14.98 -23.46
N ILE A 119 -0.26 14.02 -22.54
CA ILE A 119 -1.40 13.33 -21.94
C ILE A 119 -2.27 14.31 -21.12
N GLN A 120 -1.66 15.30 -20.46
CA GLN A 120 -2.40 16.38 -19.79
C GLN A 120 -3.18 17.24 -20.79
N GLU A 121 -2.57 17.60 -21.93
CA GLU A 121 -3.27 18.30 -23.02
C GLU A 121 -4.40 17.46 -23.62
N TYR A 122 -4.22 16.14 -23.76
CA TYR A 122 -5.26 15.23 -24.21
C TYR A 122 -6.44 15.19 -23.24
N LYS A 123 -6.18 15.09 -21.92
CA LYS A 123 -7.25 15.13 -20.92
C LYS A 123 -8.05 16.42 -20.98
N ALA A 124 -7.38 17.56 -21.20
CA ALA A 124 -8.06 18.85 -21.36
C ALA A 124 -8.94 18.91 -22.61
N ALA A 125 -8.54 18.28 -23.72
CA ALA A 125 -9.38 18.19 -24.92
C ALA A 125 -10.56 17.22 -24.75
N LEU A 126 -10.40 16.22 -23.89
CA LEU A 126 -11.44 15.23 -23.57
C LEU A 126 -12.41 15.70 -22.48
N THR A 127 -12.39 16.98 -22.06
CA THR A 127 -13.44 17.52 -21.17
C THR A 127 -14.72 17.90 -21.92
N ASP A 128 -14.74 17.83 -23.25
CA ASP A 128 -15.93 18.06 -24.07
C ASP A 128 -17.02 17.00 -23.79
N GLU A 129 -18.19 17.46 -23.36
CA GLU A 129 -19.36 16.62 -23.03
C GLU A 129 -19.78 15.72 -24.21
N ASN A 130 -19.63 16.21 -25.45
CA ASN A 130 -20.03 15.46 -26.64
C ASN A 130 -19.22 14.17 -26.84
N VAL A 131 -17.97 14.14 -26.38
CA VAL A 131 -17.14 12.92 -26.38
C VAL A 131 -17.81 11.84 -25.54
N TRP A 132 -18.25 12.21 -24.34
CA TRP A 132 -18.78 11.27 -23.37
C TRP A 132 -20.22 10.91 -23.66
N LEU A 133 -20.99 11.78 -24.33
CA LEU A 133 -22.28 11.42 -24.92
C LEU A 133 -22.13 10.34 -26.00
N ALA A 134 -21.12 10.44 -26.86
CA ALA A 134 -20.84 9.41 -27.87
C ALA A 134 -20.44 8.08 -27.22
N VAL A 135 -19.57 8.12 -26.20
CA VAL A 135 -19.13 6.93 -25.44
C VAL A 135 -20.30 6.30 -24.67
N ALA A 136 -21.11 7.10 -23.97
CA ALA A 136 -22.28 6.64 -23.24
C ALA A 136 -23.33 6.02 -24.18
N GLY A 137 -23.57 6.64 -25.34
CA GLY A 137 -24.43 6.09 -26.38
C GLY A 137 -23.97 4.71 -26.84
N ARG A 138 -22.67 4.53 -27.11
CA ARG A 138 -22.10 3.24 -27.48
C ARG A 138 -22.24 2.20 -26.35
N LEU A 139 -21.89 2.55 -25.11
CA LEU A 139 -22.10 1.65 -23.96
C LEU A 139 -23.57 1.25 -23.81
N GLY A 140 -24.49 2.20 -23.96
CA GLY A 140 -25.93 1.93 -23.92
C GLY A 140 -26.36 0.92 -24.98
N THR A 141 -25.85 1.00 -26.21
CA THR A 141 -26.15 -0.01 -27.24
C THR A 141 -25.63 -1.40 -26.89
N LEU A 142 -24.47 -1.49 -26.23
CA LEU A 142 -23.84 -2.77 -25.85
C LEU A 142 -24.53 -3.41 -24.63
N PHE A 143 -24.96 -2.61 -23.66
CA PHE A 143 -25.69 -3.08 -22.48
C PHE A 143 -27.18 -3.35 -22.72
N ASN A 144 -27.74 -2.87 -23.84
CA ASN A 144 -29.08 -3.27 -24.27
C ASN A 144 -29.14 -4.73 -24.75
N ILE A 145 -28.00 -5.33 -25.09
CA ILE A 145 -27.88 -6.76 -25.42
C ILE A 145 -27.81 -7.54 -24.10
N ASP A 146 -28.59 -8.61 -23.99
CA ASP A 146 -28.55 -9.47 -22.81
C ASP A 146 -27.13 -10.04 -22.60
N ASN A 147 -26.69 -10.13 -21.35
CA ASN A 147 -25.33 -10.53 -20.99
C ASN A 147 -24.94 -11.89 -21.59
N LYS A 148 -25.90 -12.82 -21.71
CA LYS A 148 -25.68 -14.15 -22.27
C LYS A 148 -25.62 -14.19 -23.79
N GLU A 149 -26.20 -13.20 -24.45
CA GLU A 149 -26.25 -13.08 -25.92
C GLU A 149 -25.14 -12.17 -26.44
N ARG A 150 -24.37 -11.53 -25.55
CA ARG A 150 -23.30 -10.62 -25.90
C ARG A 150 -22.11 -11.39 -26.47
N GLU A 151 -21.80 -11.12 -27.74
CA GLU A 151 -20.63 -11.68 -28.42
C GLU A 151 -19.30 -11.20 -27.79
N GLU A 152 -18.23 -11.99 -27.95
CA GLU A 152 -16.89 -11.67 -27.42
C GLU A 152 -16.36 -10.31 -27.93
N GLU A 153 -16.68 -9.92 -29.17
CA GLU A 153 -16.26 -8.62 -29.71
C GLU A 153 -16.94 -7.44 -28.99
N ASN A 154 -18.19 -7.61 -28.58
CA ASN A 154 -18.94 -6.62 -27.83
C ASN A 154 -18.38 -6.50 -26.40
N GLU A 155 -18.06 -7.62 -25.76
CA GLU A 155 -17.37 -7.68 -24.45
C GLU A 155 -16.02 -6.96 -24.49
N LEU A 156 -15.18 -7.27 -25.49
CA LEU A 156 -13.89 -6.60 -25.69
C LEU A 156 -14.04 -5.09 -25.93
N THR A 157 -15.12 -4.67 -26.56
CA THR A 157 -15.40 -3.24 -26.79
C THR A 157 -15.78 -2.54 -25.48
N ILE A 158 -16.57 -3.19 -24.61
CA ILE A 158 -16.88 -2.68 -23.27
C ILE A 158 -15.58 -2.51 -22.46
N GLU A 159 -14.72 -3.53 -22.41
CA GLU A 159 -13.44 -3.47 -21.70
C GLU A 159 -12.53 -2.36 -22.23
N ARG A 160 -12.49 -2.15 -23.55
CA ARG A 160 -11.74 -1.05 -24.17
C ARG A 160 -12.28 0.30 -23.75
N ILE A 161 -13.60 0.47 -23.68
CA ILE A 161 -14.21 1.71 -23.21
C ILE A 161 -13.84 1.97 -21.74
N PHE A 162 -13.87 0.96 -20.87
CA PHE A 162 -13.44 1.12 -19.48
C PHE A 162 -11.94 1.44 -19.37
N ALA A 163 -11.09 0.80 -20.18
CA ALA A 163 -9.67 1.13 -20.25
C ALA A 163 -9.45 2.59 -20.69
N PHE A 164 -10.24 3.09 -21.65
CA PHE A 164 -10.20 4.48 -22.08
C PHE A 164 -10.62 5.44 -20.95
N ILE A 165 -11.78 5.21 -20.32
CA ILE A 165 -12.26 6.01 -19.18
C ILE A 165 -11.19 6.05 -18.08
N ARG A 166 -10.64 4.88 -17.71
CA ARG A 166 -9.59 4.76 -16.70
C ARG A 166 -8.36 5.58 -17.09
N ASN A 167 -7.83 5.42 -18.31
CA ASN A 167 -6.63 6.13 -18.76
C ASN A 167 -6.80 7.64 -18.65
N VAL A 168 -7.96 8.18 -19.06
CA VAL A 168 -8.25 9.61 -19.01
C VAL A 168 -8.38 10.11 -17.57
N LEU A 169 -9.03 9.35 -16.69
CA LEU A 169 -9.08 9.71 -15.27
C LEU A 169 -7.70 9.67 -14.60
N GLN A 170 -6.87 8.67 -14.93
CA GLN A 170 -5.57 8.40 -14.31
C GLN A 170 -4.53 9.51 -14.55
N VAL A 171 -4.67 10.30 -15.61
CA VAL A 171 -3.72 11.38 -15.97
C VAL A 171 -3.40 12.26 -14.75
N PRO A 172 -2.12 12.45 -14.41
CA PRO A 172 -1.71 13.22 -13.24
C PRO A 172 -2.01 14.72 -13.43
N PRO A 173 -2.33 15.45 -12.35
CA PRO A 173 -2.54 16.90 -12.42
C PRO A 173 -1.26 17.63 -12.81
N ASN A 174 -1.40 18.79 -13.46
CA ASN A 174 -0.27 19.63 -13.85
C ASN A 174 0.36 20.27 -12.60
N ASP A 175 1.67 20.12 -12.41
CA ASP A 175 2.42 20.72 -11.30
C ASP A 175 2.34 22.26 -11.30
N ASN A 176 2.08 22.87 -12.46
CA ASN A 176 1.94 24.31 -12.61
C ASN A 176 0.53 24.83 -12.36
N ASP A 177 -0.45 23.95 -12.08
CA ASP A 177 -1.80 24.39 -11.78
C ASP A 177 -1.83 25.09 -10.40
N LYS A 178 -2.16 26.38 -10.42
CA LYS A 178 -2.24 27.25 -9.24
C LYS A 178 -3.67 27.68 -8.93
N ARG A 179 -4.68 27.03 -9.53
CA ARG A 179 -6.10 27.30 -9.24
C ARG A 179 -6.34 27.18 -7.73
N ALA A 180 -7.18 28.03 -7.15
CA ALA A 180 -7.45 28.01 -5.71
C ALA A 180 -8.44 26.90 -5.33
N ASP A 181 -8.57 26.60 -4.04
CA ASP A 181 -9.62 25.72 -3.51
C ASP A 181 -11.02 26.15 -3.97
N ASN A 182 -11.88 25.19 -4.34
CA ASN A 182 -13.21 25.32 -4.96
C ASN A 182 -13.25 25.76 -6.43
N ASP A 183 -12.14 26.12 -7.07
CA ASP A 183 -12.14 26.29 -8.54
C ASP A 183 -12.23 24.91 -9.22
N ALA A 184 -12.92 24.83 -10.35
CA ALA A 184 -12.96 23.61 -11.15
C ALA A 184 -11.58 23.34 -11.75
N THR A 185 -11.01 22.16 -11.49
CA THR A 185 -9.83 21.66 -12.19
C THR A 185 -10.21 20.98 -13.51
N VAL A 186 -9.24 20.66 -14.36
CA VAL A 186 -9.49 19.82 -15.56
C VAL A 186 -10.07 18.46 -15.17
N HIS A 187 -9.73 17.93 -13.99
CA HIS A 187 -10.33 16.70 -13.49
C HIS A 187 -11.80 16.91 -13.11
N ASP A 188 -12.14 18.01 -12.45
CA ASP A 188 -13.52 18.37 -12.11
C ASP A 188 -14.39 18.61 -13.37
N GLU A 189 -13.83 19.29 -14.38
CA GLU A 189 -14.49 19.50 -15.67
C GLU A 189 -14.82 18.17 -16.36
N LEU A 190 -13.88 17.22 -16.35
CA LEU A 190 -14.10 15.86 -16.87
C LEU A 190 -15.17 15.11 -16.08
N LEU A 191 -15.14 15.19 -14.74
CA LEU A 191 -16.11 14.54 -13.87
C LEU A 191 -17.52 15.11 -14.09
N PHE A 192 -17.63 16.42 -14.31
CA PHE A 192 -18.89 17.05 -14.69
C PHE A 192 -19.38 16.56 -16.06
N ALA A 193 -18.49 16.42 -17.05
CA ALA A 193 -18.84 15.86 -18.35
C ALA A 193 -19.36 14.42 -18.26
N PHE A 194 -18.76 13.57 -17.41
CA PHE A 194 -19.24 12.20 -17.16
C PHE A 194 -20.64 12.18 -16.55
N HIS A 195 -20.89 13.09 -15.62
CA HIS A 195 -22.19 13.22 -14.98
C HIS A 195 -23.24 13.70 -15.99
N ALA A 196 -22.95 14.76 -16.74
CA ALA A 196 -23.86 15.31 -17.75
C ALA A 196 -24.18 14.30 -18.87
N SER A 197 -23.21 13.46 -19.26
CA SER A 197 -23.39 12.47 -20.30
C SER A 197 -24.02 11.14 -19.84
N GLY A 198 -24.32 10.97 -18.55
CA GLY A 198 -24.89 9.74 -17.99
C GLY A 198 -23.90 8.58 -17.78
N ILE A 199 -22.59 8.80 -17.90
CA ILE A 199 -21.58 7.74 -17.62
C ILE A 199 -21.61 7.33 -16.15
N VAL A 200 -21.84 8.29 -15.24
CA VAL A 200 -21.94 8.03 -13.81
C VAL A 200 -23.10 7.07 -13.50
N ASP A 201 -24.23 7.23 -14.18
CA ASP A 201 -25.41 6.36 -14.03
C ASP A 201 -25.14 4.96 -14.60
N ILE A 202 -24.45 4.85 -15.73
CA ILE A 202 -24.02 3.56 -16.31
C ILE A 202 -23.09 2.83 -15.33
N ILE A 203 -22.15 3.54 -14.70
CA ILE A 203 -21.26 2.98 -13.68
C ILE A 203 -22.08 2.43 -12.50
N LEU A 204 -23.06 3.19 -12.00
CA LEU A 204 -23.96 2.75 -10.91
C LEU A 204 -24.81 1.53 -11.31
N PHE A 205 -25.30 1.51 -12.55
CA PHE A 205 -26.03 0.37 -13.10
C PHE A 205 -25.18 -0.91 -13.07
N ILE A 206 -23.94 -0.86 -13.55
CA ILE A 206 -23.04 -2.02 -13.62
C ILE A 206 -22.74 -2.58 -12.23
N VAL A 207 -22.39 -1.72 -11.26
CA VAL A 207 -22.05 -2.17 -9.90
C VAL A 207 -23.27 -2.68 -9.13
N SER A 208 -24.46 -2.21 -9.45
CA SER A 208 -25.71 -2.68 -8.85
C SER A 208 -26.21 -3.98 -9.47
N ASN A 209 -25.77 -4.32 -10.69
CA ASN A 209 -26.17 -5.52 -11.41
C ASN A 209 -25.21 -6.68 -11.17
N LYS A 210 -25.75 -7.82 -10.70
CA LYS A 210 -24.97 -9.04 -10.48
C LYS A 210 -24.57 -9.74 -11.76
N ASN A 211 -25.31 -9.55 -12.85
CA ASN A 211 -24.99 -10.18 -14.14
C ASN A 211 -23.72 -9.58 -14.76
N GLU A 212 -23.42 -8.31 -14.45
CA GLU A 212 -22.25 -7.59 -14.97
C GLU A 212 -21.06 -7.62 -13.98
N GLN A 213 -21.04 -8.63 -13.09
CA GLN A 213 -20.06 -8.75 -12.00
C GLN A 213 -18.60 -8.81 -12.51
N GLN A 214 -18.37 -9.34 -13.70
CA GLN A 214 -17.05 -9.41 -14.34
C GLN A 214 -16.33 -8.05 -14.44
N TYR A 215 -17.08 -6.95 -14.56
CA TYR A 215 -16.51 -5.61 -14.68
C TYR A 215 -16.27 -4.91 -13.34
N HIS A 216 -16.74 -5.46 -12.22
CA HIS A 216 -16.74 -4.77 -10.92
C HIS A 216 -15.34 -4.34 -10.48
N MET A 217 -14.29 -5.10 -10.78
CA MET A 217 -12.90 -4.71 -10.49
C MET A 217 -12.47 -3.45 -11.26
N GLN A 218 -12.72 -3.43 -12.57
CA GLN A 218 -12.36 -2.30 -13.45
C GLN A 218 -13.18 -1.05 -13.09
N ILE A 219 -14.46 -1.23 -12.78
CA ILE A 219 -15.33 -0.15 -12.33
C ILE A 219 -14.87 0.39 -10.97
N LEU A 220 -14.46 -0.47 -10.03
CA LEU A 220 -13.93 -0.01 -8.75
C LEU A 220 -12.64 0.82 -8.92
N GLU A 221 -11.79 0.45 -9.89
CA GLU A 221 -10.63 1.27 -10.28
C GLU A 221 -11.07 2.64 -10.82
N ILE A 222 -12.05 2.69 -11.72
CA ILE A 222 -12.62 3.94 -12.24
C ILE A 222 -13.18 4.80 -11.11
N ILE A 223 -13.97 4.22 -10.20
CA ILE A 223 -14.52 4.90 -9.02
C ILE A 223 -13.39 5.48 -8.15
N SER A 224 -12.32 4.71 -7.93
CA SER A 224 -11.16 5.19 -7.16
C SER A 224 -10.48 6.39 -7.81
N LEU A 225 -10.46 6.44 -9.13
CA LEU A 225 -9.90 7.55 -9.89
C LEU A 225 -10.85 8.75 -9.95
N MET A 226 -12.17 8.54 -9.97
CA MET A 226 -13.17 9.62 -9.88
C MET A 226 -13.09 10.37 -8.56
N LEU A 227 -12.79 9.65 -7.48
CA LEU A 227 -12.77 10.17 -6.10
C LEU A 227 -11.35 10.45 -5.58
N ARG A 228 -10.32 10.34 -6.44
CA ARG A 228 -8.90 10.40 -6.02
C ARG A 228 -8.49 11.75 -5.42
N GLU A 229 -9.14 12.84 -5.82
CA GLU A 229 -8.88 14.21 -5.37
C GLU A 229 -9.86 14.64 -4.24
N GLN A 230 -10.70 13.73 -3.76
CA GLN A 230 -11.70 14.00 -2.72
C GLN A 230 -11.27 13.51 -1.36
N ASN A 231 -11.50 14.32 -0.33
CA ASN A 231 -11.46 13.87 1.06
C ASN A 231 -12.84 13.31 1.46
N ALA A 232 -12.88 12.06 1.91
CA ALA A 232 -14.13 11.36 2.24
C ALA A 232 -14.94 12.07 3.34
N SER A 233 -14.28 12.60 4.38
CA SER A 233 -14.94 13.32 5.48
C SER A 233 -15.54 14.66 5.04
N LEU A 234 -14.80 15.44 4.24
CA LEU A 234 -15.27 16.72 3.70
C LEU A 234 -16.39 16.52 2.67
N LEU A 235 -16.29 15.49 1.83
CA LEU A 235 -17.32 15.12 0.87
C LEU A 235 -18.62 14.71 1.58
N ALA A 236 -18.52 13.90 2.63
CA ALA A 236 -19.67 13.51 3.46
C ALA A 236 -20.38 14.73 4.09
N ALA A 237 -19.63 15.72 4.55
CA ALA A 237 -20.17 16.94 5.14
C ALA A 237 -20.78 17.92 4.12
N SER A 238 -20.44 17.81 2.83
CA SER A 238 -20.88 18.77 1.81
C SER A 238 -22.41 18.82 1.64
N GLY A 239 -23.02 20.00 1.59
CA GLY A 239 -24.48 20.15 1.45
C GLY A 239 -24.86 21.34 0.59
N LEU A 240 -26.08 21.35 0.05
CA LEU A 240 -26.60 22.46 -0.75
C LEU A 240 -26.57 23.79 0.01
N GLN A 241 -26.82 23.74 1.32
CA GLN A 241 -26.68 24.90 2.21
C GLN A 241 -25.35 24.78 2.94
N ARG A 242 -24.45 25.75 2.72
CA ARG A 242 -23.32 25.95 3.64
C ARG A 242 -23.88 26.16 5.03
N SER A 243 -23.42 25.38 6.00
CA SER A 243 -23.80 25.66 7.38
C SER A 243 -23.27 27.04 7.76
N ASN A 244 -24.02 27.83 8.55
CA ASN A 244 -23.52 29.13 9.03
C ASN A 244 -22.17 28.97 9.74
N ALA A 245 -21.95 27.85 10.43
CA ALA A 245 -20.70 27.50 11.07
C ALA A 245 -19.53 27.25 10.08
N GLU A 246 -19.77 26.62 8.93
CA GLU A 246 -18.74 26.43 7.90
C GLU A 246 -18.32 27.77 7.31
N ARG A 247 -19.29 28.64 7.00
CA ARG A 247 -19.02 29.99 6.51
C ARG A 247 -18.23 30.83 7.52
N GLU A 248 -18.62 30.80 8.80
CA GLU A 248 -17.91 31.52 9.87
C GLU A 248 -16.49 30.97 10.07
N ASN A 249 -16.29 29.66 9.99
CA ASN A 249 -14.96 29.03 10.09
C ASN A 249 -14.07 29.37 8.89
N ASP A 250 -14.61 29.42 7.67
CA ASP A 250 -13.88 29.82 6.48
C ASP A 250 -13.48 31.30 6.56
N GLU A 251 -14.41 32.17 6.95
CA GLU A 251 -14.14 33.59 7.17
C GLU A 251 -13.06 33.78 8.25
N ALA A 252 -13.13 33.05 9.38
CA ALA A 252 -12.13 33.07 10.43
C ALA A 252 -10.76 32.57 9.94
N SER A 253 -10.74 31.51 9.14
CA SER A 253 -9.51 30.92 8.56
C SER A 253 -8.86 31.89 7.57
N LEU A 254 -9.65 32.55 6.73
CA LEU A 254 -9.19 33.60 5.82
C LEU A 254 -8.61 34.81 6.57
N VAL A 255 -9.27 35.23 7.66
CA VAL A 255 -8.75 36.29 8.53
C VAL A 255 -7.43 35.86 9.18
N ALA A 256 -7.34 34.63 9.69
CA ALA A 256 -6.13 34.10 10.29
C ALA A 256 -4.96 33.99 9.29
N LEU A 257 -5.24 33.55 8.06
CA LEU A 257 -4.27 33.54 6.95
C LEU A 257 -3.80 34.94 6.60
N ARG A 258 -4.73 35.89 6.42
CA ARG A 258 -4.40 37.31 6.17
C ARG A 258 -3.54 37.90 7.29
N GLN A 259 -3.85 37.60 8.56
CA GLN A 259 -3.05 38.03 9.70
C GLN A 259 -1.66 37.38 9.71
N LYS A 260 -1.54 36.12 9.31
CA LYS A 260 -0.25 35.43 9.16
C LYS A 260 0.59 36.07 8.06
N GLU A 261 0.01 36.32 6.88
CA GLU A 261 0.68 37.01 5.78
C GLU A 261 1.14 38.41 6.20
N LEU A 262 0.28 39.16 6.91
CA LEU A 262 0.62 40.48 7.42
C LEU A 262 1.78 40.40 8.42
N ARG A 263 1.76 39.42 9.35
CA ARG A 263 2.85 39.19 10.31
C ARG A 263 4.15 38.83 9.59
N GLU A 264 4.10 37.97 8.58
CA GLU A 264 5.27 37.60 7.78
C GLU A 264 5.81 38.79 6.96
N LYS A 265 4.92 39.60 6.38
CA LYS A 265 5.28 40.82 5.68
C LYS A 265 5.93 41.82 6.62
N ILE A 266 5.34 42.06 7.80
CA ILE A 266 5.91 42.92 8.85
C ILE A 266 7.25 42.35 9.32
N TYR A 267 7.37 41.04 9.52
CA TYR A 267 8.62 40.40 9.92
C TYR A 267 9.71 40.56 8.85
N LYS A 268 9.39 40.32 7.57
CA LYS A 268 10.31 40.54 6.44
C LYS A 268 10.73 42.01 6.36
N VAL A 269 9.79 42.94 6.49
CA VAL A 269 10.10 44.38 6.53
C VAL A 269 11.00 44.70 7.73
N LYS A 270 10.68 44.24 8.95
CA LYS A 270 11.54 44.47 10.12
C LYS A 270 12.94 43.85 9.98
N THR A 271 13.05 42.69 9.34
CA THR A 271 14.30 41.94 9.20
C THR A 271 15.19 42.49 8.09
N TYR A 272 14.62 42.90 6.96
CA TYR A 272 15.35 43.28 5.76
C TYR A 272 15.27 44.77 5.41
N ALA A 273 14.24 45.47 5.86
CA ALA A 273 14.11 46.91 5.81
C ALA A 273 14.36 47.48 7.21
N GLY A 274 15.62 47.45 7.63
CA GLY A 274 16.03 48.26 8.78
C GLY A 274 15.67 49.73 8.55
N SER A 275 15.54 50.52 9.63
CA SER A 275 15.31 51.97 9.55
C SER A 275 16.38 52.74 8.74
N ARG A 276 17.47 52.08 8.33
CA ARG A 276 18.62 52.65 7.62
C ARG A 276 19.11 51.66 6.55
N HIS A 277 19.81 52.17 5.53
CA HIS A 277 20.25 51.38 4.38
C HIS A 277 21.16 50.20 4.75
N SER A 278 21.22 49.17 3.91
CA SER A 278 21.98 47.92 4.14
C SER A 278 23.46 48.10 4.51
N ARG A 279 24.11 49.21 4.10
CA ARG A 279 25.50 49.55 4.46
C ARG A 279 25.68 50.18 5.85
N PHE A 280 24.60 50.43 6.60
CA PHE A 280 24.63 51.03 7.95
C PHE A 280 24.57 49.91 9.02
N GLY A 281 25.43 48.90 8.91
CA GLY A 281 25.59 47.87 9.92
C GLY A 281 26.65 48.30 10.93
N GLY A 282 26.29 48.44 12.21
CA GLY A 282 27.28 48.62 13.28
C GLY A 282 28.14 47.37 13.43
N THR A 283 29.43 47.55 13.70
CA THR A 283 30.37 46.46 14.01
C THR A 283 30.50 46.35 15.52
N TYR A 284 30.03 45.25 16.08
CA TYR A 284 30.08 44.94 17.51
C TYR A 284 31.15 43.90 17.78
N VAL A 285 31.76 43.95 18.96
CA VAL A 285 32.72 42.94 19.41
C VAL A 285 32.11 42.19 20.59
N VAL A 286 32.04 40.87 20.49
CA VAL A 286 31.54 40.03 21.59
C VAL A 286 32.68 39.81 22.57
N GLN A 287 32.57 40.43 23.74
CA GLN A 287 33.56 40.28 24.81
C GLN A 287 33.59 38.82 25.29
N ASN A 288 34.79 38.34 25.64
CA ASN A 288 35.05 36.98 26.14
C ASN A 288 34.75 35.83 25.18
N MET A 289 34.60 36.10 23.88
CA MET A 289 34.54 35.07 22.85
C MET A 289 35.58 35.33 21.77
N LYS A 290 36.52 34.39 21.59
CA LYS A 290 37.54 34.46 20.54
C LYS A 290 36.95 33.97 19.22
N ALA A 291 37.36 34.62 18.12
CA ALA A 291 37.10 34.15 16.77
C ALA A 291 38.09 33.02 16.41
N VAL A 292 38.33 32.79 15.12
CA VAL A 292 39.44 31.94 14.67
C VAL A 292 40.76 32.64 15.02
N GLY A 293 41.48 32.13 16.03
CA GLY A 293 42.75 32.68 16.53
C GLY A 293 42.63 33.44 17.86
N GLU A 294 43.48 34.46 18.08
CA GLU A 294 43.48 35.27 19.31
C GLU A 294 42.55 36.49 19.28
N ASN A 295 42.00 36.82 18.10
CA ASN A 295 41.17 38.00 17.93
C ASN A 295 39.76 37.82 18.53
N GLN A 296 39.20 38.91 19.06
CA GLN A 296 37.83 38.92 19.58
C GLN A 296 36.80 38.79 18.44
N MET A 297 35.67 38.15 18.72
CA MET A 297 34.66 37.86 17.71
C MET A 297 33.85 39.10 17.32
N ILE A 298 33.78 39.35 16.02
CA ILE A 298 33.06 40.48 15.43
C ILE A 298 31.64 40.06 15.01
N CYS A 299 30.65 40.85 15.37
CA CYS A 299 29.24 40.68 15.03
C CYS A 299 28.68 41.93 14.35
N HIS A 300 27.84 41.78 13.33
CA HIS A 300 27.21 42.91 12.63
C HIS A 300 25.74 43.14 13.05
N LYS A 301 25.28 42.44 14.09
CA LYS A 301 23.95 42.57 14.68
C LYS A 301 24.07 42.78 16.20
N PRO A 302 23.31 43.71 16.81
CA PRO A 302 23.29 43.88 18.25
C PRO A 302 22.47 42.74 18.87
N TYR A 303 23.15 41.70 19.36
CA TYR A 303 22.50 40.60 20.08
C TYR A 303 22.24 41.03 21.53
N GLN A 304 20.98 41.01 21.98
CA GLN A 304 20.62 41.32 23.37
C GLN A 304 20.93 40.15 24.34
N LYS A 305 21.04 38.93 23.81
CA LYS A 305 21.36 37.70 24.57
C LYS A 305 22.38 36.87 23.81
N ILE A 306 23.29 36.21 24.52
CA ILE A 306 24.34 35.35 23.94
C ILE A 306 23.74 34.12 23.24
N GLU A 307 22.61 33.60 23.75
CA GLU A 307 21.85 32.49 23.15
C GLU A 307 21.37 32.80 21.72
N ALA A 308 21.20 34.09 21.38
CA ALA A 308 20.81 34.51 20.03
C ALA A 308 21.99 34.55 19.04
N VAL A 309 23.23 34.32 19.52
CA VAL A 309 24.43 34.20 18.69
C VAL A 309 24.52 32.77 18.14
N GLU A 310 23.64 32.46 17.18
CA GLU A 310 23.61 31.14 16.54
C GLU A 310 24.50 31.11 15.28
N PHE A 311 25.61 30.38 15.36
CA PHE A 311 26.57 30.19 14.25
C PHE A 311 26.02 29.41 13.05
N GLY A 312 24.82 28.85 13.17
CA GLY A 312 24.18 28.01 12.15
C GLY A 312 23.24 28.75 11.22
N HIS A 313 22.80 29.96 11.57
CA HIS A 313 21.69 30.63 10.89
C HIS A 313 22.02 31.10 9.46
N ASP A 314 23.29 31.46 9.21
CA ASP A 314 23.81 31.86 7.90
C ASP A 314 24.57 30.73 7.19
N LYS A 315 24.68 29.54 7.80
CA LYS A 315 25.26 28.37 7.11
C LYS A 315 24.27 27.91 6.06
N LYS A 316 24.64 28.10 4.78
CA LYS A 316 23.90 27.50 3.65
C LYS A 316 23.74 26.01 3.92
N ARG A 317 22.49 25.56 4.11
CA ARG A 317 22.18 24.13 4.27
C ARG A 317 22.81 23.38 3.11
N VAL A 318 23.71 22.44 3.41
CA VAL A 318 24.32 21.59 2.39
C VAL A 318 23.21 20.79 1.74
N LYS A 319 23.07 20.93 0.42
CA LYS A 319 22.06 20.20 -0.35
C LYS A 319 22.33 18.70 -0.18
N ARG A 320 21.42 17.98 0.48
CA ARG A 320 21.51 16.51 0.62
C ARG A 320 21.51 15.90 -0.79
N ARG A 321 22.27 14.82 -0.99
CA ARG A 321 22.25 14.05 -2.25
C ARG A 321 20.84 13.53 -2.50
N ARG A 322 20.42 13.46 -3.77
CA ARG A 322 19.06 13.03 -4.16
C ARG A 322 18.67 11.67 -3.59
N ASP A 323 19.62 10.73 -3.50
CA ASP A 323 19.40 9.38 -2.99
C ASP A 323 19.22 9.30 -1.46
N LYS A 324 19.39 10.44 -0.77
CA LYS A 324 19.14 10.61 0.67
C LYS A 324 18.03 11.62 0.94
N MET A 325 17.24 11.96 -0.07
CA MET A 325 16.03 12.75 0.10
C MET A 325 14.88 11.80 0.46
N SER A 326 14.10 12.18 1.46
CA SER A 326 12.89 11.45 1.80
C SER A 326 11.92 11.43 0.62
N LEU A 327 11.09 10.39 0.56
CA LEU A 327 9.98 10.36 -0.39
C LEU A 327 9.09 11.60 -0.17
N GLN A 328 8.78 12.29 -1.26
CA GLN A 328 7.86 13.41 -1.22
C GLN A 328 6.46 12.92 -0.84
N ASP A 329 5.80 13.67 0.05
CA ASP A 329 4.42 13.40 0.44
C ASP A 329 3.51 13.49 -0.79
N ALA A 330 2.40 12.74 -0.76
CA ALA A 330 1.34 12.92 -1.75
C ALA A 330 0.86 14.38 -1.69
N LYS A 331 0.58 14.97 -2.85
CA LYS A 331 0.10 16.36 -2.92
C LYS A 331 -1.18 16.51 -2.10
N GLU A 332 -1.31 17.69 -1.48
CA GLU A 332 -2.41 18.05 -0.58
C GLU A 332 -3.78 17.81 -1.23
N GLU A 333 -4.70 17.30 -0.40
CA GLU A 333 -6.10 17.09 -0.77
C GLU A 333 -6.74 18.46 -1.00
N ARG A 334 -7.30 18.66 -2.20
CA ARG A 334 -7.94 19.91 -2.63
C ARG A 334 -9.45 19.80 -2.43
N THR A 335 -10.10 20.94 -2.23
CA THR A 335 -11.57 21.01 -2.31
C THR A 335 -12.03 21.31 -3.74
N SER A 336 -12.82 20.40 -4.34
CA SER A 336 -13.40 20.61 -5.67
C SER A 336 -14.60 21.57 -5.64
N ALA A 337 -15.01 22.03 -6.82
CA ALA A 337 -16.21 22.84 -7.00
C ALA A 337 -17.45 22.19 -6.36
N LEU A 338 -18.34 23.02 -5.80
CA LEU A 338 -19.49 22.54 -5.01
C LEU A 338 -20.40 21.61 -5.83
N SER A 339 -20.69 21.93 -7.09
CA SER A 339 -21.52 21.08 -7.96
C SER A 339 -20.95 19.67 -8.09
N VAL A 340 -19.63 19.57 -8.26
CA VAL A 340 -18.92 18.29 -8.35
C VAL A 340 -19.01 17.51 -7.04
N ARG A 341 -18.82 18.18 -5.90
CA ARG A 341 -18.96 17.55 -4.58
C ARG A 341 -20.37 17.02 -4.34
N LEU A 342 -21.41 17.75 -4.76
CA LEU A 342 -22.79 17.33 -4.54
C LEU A 342 -23.13 16.04 -5.30
N PHE A 343 -22.83 15.95 -6.59
CA PHE A 343 -23.15 14.73 -7.33
C PHE A 343 -22.22 13.56 -6.94
N LEU A 344 -20.94 13.81 -6.63
CA LEU A 344 -20.04 12.76 -6.13
C LEU A 344 -20.50 12.23 -4.78
N LYS A 345 -21.04 13.12 -3.93
CA LYS A 345 -21.66 12.71 -2.67
C LYS A 345 -22.87 11.84 -2.93
N GLU A 346 -23.81 12.25 -3.78
CA GLU A 346 -24.99 11.45 -4.16
C GLU A 346 -24.58 10.07 -4.69
N PHE A 347 -23.61 10.03 -5.60
CA PHE A 347 -23.01 8.79 -6.11
C PHE A 347 -22.50 7.89 -4.97
N CYS A 348 -21.73 8.43 -4.02
CA CYS A 348 -21.19 7.65 -2.90
C CYS A 348 -22.30 7.05 -2.02
N VAL A 349 -23.42 7.77 -1.85
CA VAL A 349 -24.57 7.30 -1.08
C VAL A 349 -25.28 6.16 -1.78
N GLU A 350 -25.53 6.31 -3.08
CA GLU A 350 -26.15 5.28 -3.90
C GLU A 350 -25.27 4.03 -3.96
N PHE A 351 -23.98 4.19 -4.22
CA PHE A 351 -23.02 3.09 -4.23
C PHE A 351 -22.96 2.34 -2.90
N LEU A 352 -22.86 3.06 -1.76
CA LEU A 352 -22.87 2.43 -0.43
C LEU A 352 -24.16 1.68 -0.13
N SER A 353 -25.30 2.23 -0.56
CA SER A 353 -26.60 1.65 -0.26
C SER A 353 -26.95 0.45 -1.14
N GLY A 354 -26.54 0.47 -2.41
CA GLY A 354 -26.96 -0.50 -3.42
C GLY A 354 -25.92 -1.56 -3.78
N ALA A 355 -24.62 -1.22 -3.77
CA ALA A 355 -23.60 -2.02 -4.46
C ALA A 355 -22.33 -2.33 -3.67
N TYR A 356 -21.97 -1.53 -2.66
CA TYR A 356 -20.67 -1.63 -1.98
C TYR A 356 -20.36 -3.03 -1.44
N ASN A 357 -21.25 -3.63 -0.64
CA ASN A 357 -20.98 -4.94 -0.03
C ASN A 357 -20.78 -6.05 -1.10
N PRO A 358 -21.68 -6.24 -2.09
CA PRO A 358 -21.44 -7.20 -3.19
C PRO A 358 -20.13 -6.96 -3.96
N VAL A 359 -19.84 -5.71 -4.32
CA VAL A 359 -18.63 -5.35 -5.07
C VAL A 359 -17.38 -5.65 -4.23
N MET A 360 -17.34 -5.24 -2.97
CA MET A 360 -16.21 -5.51 -2.08
C MET A 360 -16.02 -7.02 -1.85
N LYS A 361 -17.09 -7.80 -1.76
CA LYS A 361 -17.00 -9.25 -1.66
C LYS A 361 -16.38 -9.88 -2.90
N PHE A 362 -16.84 -9.48 -4.09
CA PHE A 362 -16.31 -9.99 -5.35
C PHE A 362 -14.86 -9.59 -5.56
N THR A 363 -14.56 -8.30 -5.40
CA THR A 363 -13.20 -7.77 -5.57
C THR A 363 -12.20 -8.42 -4.63
N ARG A 364 -12.61 -8.69 -3.38
CA ARG A 364 -11.83 -9.50 -2.43
C ARG A 364 -11.53 -10.90 -2.95
N SER A 365 -12.47 -11.55 -3.64
CA SER A 365 -12.25 -12.89 -4.21
C SER A 365 -11.30 -12.92 -5.40
N CYS A 366 -11.16 -11.80 -6.15
CA CYS A 366 -10.30 -11.70 -7.32
C CYS A 366 -8.81 -11.86 -6.96
N PHE A 367 -8.33 -11.14 -5.95
CA PHE A 367 -6.90 -11.12 -5.62
C PHE A 367 -6.50 -12.00 -4.41
N ILE A 368 -7.45 -12.62 -3.68
CA ILE A 368 -7.10 -13.55 -2.58
C ILE A 368 -6.47 -14.84 -3.11
N ASN A 369 -6.92 -15.33 -4.27
CA ASN A 369 -6.52 -16.61 -4.84
C ASN A 369 -5.21 -16.53 -5.64
N ASP A 370 -4.69 -15.32 -5.88
CA ASP A 370 -3.44 -15.10 -6.62
C ASP A 370 -2.48 -14.21 -5.80
N PRO A 371 -1.56 -14.81 -5.03
CA PRO A 371 -0.61 -14.05 -4.21
C PRO A 371 0.43 -13.25 -5.01
N HIS A 372 0.62 -13.57 -6.30
CA HIS A 372 1.72 -13.03 -7.11
C HIS A 372 1.25 -12.10 -8.25
N GLY A 373 0.00 -12.23 -8.72
CA GLY A 373 -0.44 -11.60 -9.97
C GLY A 373 -0.97 -10.16 -9.89
N GLN A 374 -1.54 -9.69 -8.78
CA GLN A 374 -2.41 -8.49 -8.86
C GLN A 374 -2.27 -7.50 -7.69
N ALA A 375 -1.05 -7.02 -7.43
CA ALA A 375 -0.78 -5.97 -6.43
C ALA A 375 -1.48 -4.61 -6.73
N VAL A 376 -1.95 -4.39 -7.97
CA VAL A 376 -2.76 -3.21 -8.33
C VAL A 376 -4.19 -3.37 -7.79
N GLU A 377 -4.79 -4.54 -7.96
CA GLU A 377 -6.17 -4.81 -7.52
C GLU A 377 -6.31 -4.74 -6.01
N ALA A 378 -5.34 -5.31 -5.29
CA ALA A 378 -5.27 -5.18 -3.83
C ALA A 378 -5.19 -3.71 -3.39
N ALA A 379 -4.41 -2.88 -4.10
CA ALA A 379 -4.33 -1.45 -3.81
C ALA A 379 -5.67 -0.74 -4.06
N VAL A 380 -6.37 -1.03 -5.15
CA VAL A 380 -7.70 -0.48 -5.43
C VAL A 380 -8.71 -0.88 -4.34
N TYR A 381 -8.70 -2.15 -3.93
CA TYR A 381 -9.54 -2.64 -2.84
C TYR A 381 -9.26 -1.91 -1.52
N LEU A 382 -7.99 -1.76 -1.13
CA LEU A 382 -7.59 -1.07 0.10
C LEU A 382 -7.97 0.42 0.06
N TRP A 383 -7.84 1.05 -1.11
CA TRP A 383 -8.28 2.43 -1.30
C TRP A 383 -9.79 2.56 -1.12
N ALA A 384 -10.57 1.67 -1.74
CA ALA A 384 -12.03 1.69 -1.65
C ALA A 384 -12.52 1.40 -0.23
N LEU A 385 -11.90 0.42 0.45
CA LEU A 385 -12.15 0.14 1.86
C LEU A 385 -11.95 1.40 2.70
N ARG A 386 -10.78 2.03 2.60
CA ARG A 386 -10.47 3.25 3.36
C ARG A 386 -11.49 4.35 3.05
N PHE A 387 -11.69 4.69 1.77
CA PHE A 387 -12.49 5.85 1.37
C PHE A 387 -13.96 5.71 1.78
N PHE A 388 -14.60 4.59 1.44
CA PHE A 388 -16.03 4.42 1.67
C PHE A 388 -16.38 4.14 3.14
N MET A 389 -15.49 3.48 3.90
CA MET A 389 -15.68 3.35 5.35
C MET A 389 -15.56 4.70 6.06
N GLU A 390 -14.57 5.52 5.68
CA GLU A 390 -14.42 6.88 6.19
C GLU A 390 -15.64 7.74 5.83
N PHE A 391 -16.10 7.68 4.57
CA PHE A 391 -17.28 8.40 4.12
C PHE A 391 -18.54 7.99 4.91
N ASN A 392 -18.78 6.68 5.07
CA ASN A 392 -19.92 6.17 5.84
C ASN A 392 -19.87 6.65 7.30
N ARG A 393 -18.69 6.64 7.93
CA ARG A 393 -18.48 7.12 9.30
C ARG A 393 -18.89 8.59 9.49
N HIS A 394 -18.78 9.42 8.45
CA HIS A 394 -19.11 10.85 8.52
C HIS A 394 -20.47 11.23 7.91
N TYR A 395 -21.02 10.48 6.95
CA TYR A 395 -22.23 10.89 6.21
C TYR A 395 -23.56 10.51 6.87
N LYS A 396 -23.61 9.41 7.63
CA LYS A 396 -24.73 8.91 8.48
C LYS A 396 -24.37 7.46 8.84
N PHE A 397 -23.51 7.30 9.83
CA PHE A 397 -22.88 6.02 10.11
C PHE A 397 -23.89 4.87 10.26
N GLN A 398 -23.87 3.95 9.29
CA GLN A 398 -24.71 2.77 9.27
C GLN A 398 -23.85 1.54 8.95
N VAL A 399 -23.78 0.61 9.90
CA VAL A 399 -22.91 -0.57 9.78
C VAL A 399 -23.35 -1.51 8.65
N LYS A 400 -24.65 -1.57 8.35
CA LYS A 400 -25.19 -2.41 7.27
C LYS A 400 -24.58 -2.13 5.90
N TYR A 401 -24.13 -0.90 5.62
CA TYR A 401 -23.57 -0.53 4.33
C TYR A 401 -22.10 -0.96 4.16
N VAL A 402 -21.42 -1.30 5.27
CA VAL A 402 -20.00 -1.68 5.27
C VAL A 402 -19.76 -3.02 5.96
N SER A 403 -20.79 -3.85 6.07
CA SER A 403 -20.73 -5.12 6.80
C SER A 403 -19.74 -6.12 6.19
N GLU A 404 -19.50 -6.06 4.88
CA GLU A 404 -18.53 -6.93 4.20
C GLU A 404 -17.09 -6.60 4.60
N THR A 405 -16.77 -5.32 4.83
CA THR A 405 -15.40 -4.86 5.07
C THR A 405 -15.01 -4.80 6.55
N ILE A 406 -15.98 -4.94 7.46
CA ILE A 406 -15.75 -4.91 8.91
C ILE A 406 -15.81 -6.31 9.53
N SER A 407 -14.82 -7.14 9.21
CA SER A 407 -14.68 -8.51 9.73
C SER A 407 -13.24 -8.82 10.15
N THR A 408 -13.05 -9.86 10.97
CA THR A 408 -11.71 -10.33 11.34
C THR A 408 -10.88 -10.78 10.15
N GLU A 409 -11.53 -11.35 9.12
CA GLU A 409 -10.88 -11.75 7.88
C GLU A 409 -10.29 -10.56 7.13
N VAL A 410 -11.00 -9.41 7.14
CA VAL A 410 -10.52 -8.20 6.47
C VAL A 410 -9.37 -7.56 7.26
N PHE A 411 -9.40 -7.59 8.60
CA PHE A 411 -8.23 -7.21 9.41
C PHE A 411 -7.00 -8.06 9.07
N TYR A 412 -7.16 -9.38 8.97
CA TYR A 412 -6.10 -10.28 8.53
C TYR A 412 -5.60 -9.94 7.13
N LEU A 413 -6.52 -9.70 6.18
CA LEU A 413 -6.18 -9.35 4.80
C LEU A 413 -5.33 -8.08 4.73
N VAL A 414 -5.74 -7.01 5.42
CA VAL A 414 -5.01 -5.74 5.44
C VAL A 414 -3.64 -5.92 6.09
N GLN A 415 -3.55 -6.68 7.19
CA GLN A 415 -2.28 -7.01 7.83
C GLN A 415 -1.33 -7.75 6.87
N ARG A 416 -1.83 -8.80 6.20
CA ARG A 416 -1.05 -9.57 5.22
C ARG A 416 -0.53 -8.68 4.09
N GLN A 417 -1.33 -7.70 3.63
CA GLN A 417 -0.88 -6.73 2.62
C GLN A 417 0.17 -5.76 3.15
N ILE A 418 0.07 -5.31 4.40
CA ILE A 418 1.12 -4.50 5.06
C ILE A 418 2.45 -5.26 5.07
N ASP A 419 2.42 -6.53 5.49
CA ASP A 419 3.62 -7.38 5.56
C ASP A 419 4.20 -7.62 4.15
N GLN A 420 3.35 -8.00 3.19
CA GLN A 420 3.76 -8.21 1.80
C GLN A 420 4.38 -6.96 1.16
N TYR A 421 3.77 -5.77 1.33
CA TYR A 421 4.33 -4.54 0.77
C TYR A 421 5.65 -4.16 1.43
N TYR A 422 5.81 -4.42 2.73
CA TYR A 422 7.08 -4.21 3.41
C TYR A 422 8.17 -5.16 2.91
N GLU A 423 7.86 -6.44 2.71
CA GLU A 423 8.78 -7.40 2.07
C GLU A 423 9.18 -6.96 0.65
N MET A 424 8.24 -6.47 -0.14
CA MET A 424 8.52 -5.97 -1.49
C MET A 424 9.41 -4.71 -1.50
N ILE A 425 9.36 -3.86 -0.47
CA ILE A 425 10.30 -2.74 -0.31
C ILE A 425 11.74 -3.25 -0.10
N ILE A 426 11.90 -4.41 0.54
CA ILE A 426 13.21 -5.02 0.82
C ILE A 426 13.74 -5.74 -0.44
N VAL A 427 12.89 -6.52 -1.10
CA VAL A 427 13.24 -7.34 -2.27
C VAL A 427 13.41 -6.49 -3.54
N ASP A 428 12.43 -5.66 -3.88
CA ASP A 428 12.42 -4.85 -5.10
C ASP A 428 12.90 -3.41 -4.84
N LYS A 429 14.22 -3.29 -4.72
CA LYS A 429 14.90 -2.00 -4.48
C LYS A 429 14.68 -0.97 -5.59
N LYS A 430 14.26 -1.37 -6.80
CA LYS A 430 14.01 -0.45 -7.92
C LYS A 430 12.68 0.26 -7.78
N LYS A 431 11.65 -0.42 -7.23
CA LYS A 431 10.29 0.12 -7.09
C LYS A 431 9.93 0.54 -5.66
N ILE A 432 10.92 0.88 -4.82
CA ILE A 432 10.69 1.36 -3.44
C ILE A 432 9.59 2.44 -3.36
N PRO A 433 9.55 3.49 -4.20
CA PRO A 433 8.51 4.51 -4.12
C PRO A 433 7.09 3.97 -4.35
N LEU A 434 6.94 2.97 -5.23
CA LEU A 434 5.66 2.34 -5.53
C LEU A 434 5.17 1.52 -4.33
N TRP A 435 6.03 0.64 -3.82
CA TRP A 435 5.71 -0.22 -2.68
C TRP A 435 5.46 0.59 -1.40
N SER A 436 6.17 1.69 -1.21
CA SER A 436 5.97 2.58 -0.06
C SER A 436 4.63 3.31 -0.10
N ARG A 437 4.16 3.71 -1.30
CA ARG A 437 2.80 4.27 -1.47
C ARG A 437 1.72 3.23 -1.17
N ARG A 438 1.92 1.97 -1.61
CA ARG A 438 1.00 0.86 -1.32
C ARG A 438 0.96 0.51 0.17
N LEU A 439 2.13 0.48 0.83
CA LEU A 439 2.24 0.30 2.28
C LEU A 439 1.49 1.40 3.04
N HIS A 440 1.66 2.66 2.64
CA HIS A 440 0.95 3.78 3.25
C HIS A 440 -0.57 3.67 3.08
N LEU A 441 -1.03 3.24 1.91
CA LEU A 441 -2.43 2.97 1.66
C LEU A 441 -2.99 1.87 2.57
N ALA A 442 -2.25 0.77 2.73
CA ALA A 442 -2.63 -0.33 3.62
C ALA A 442 -2.70 0.11 5.09
N LEU A 443 -1.74 0.92 5.55
CA LEU A 443 -1.75 1.52 6.88
C LEU A 443 -3.00 2.40 7.09
N LYS A 444 -3.34 3.26 6.12
CA LYS A 444 -4.55 4.09 6.20
C LYS A 444 -5.83 3.25 6.21
N ALA A 445 -5.89 2.16 5.43
CA ALA A 445 -7.00 1.22 5.47
C ALA A 445 -7.13 0.56 6.86
N TYR A 446 -6.02 0.12 7.46
CA TYR A 446 -6.00 -0.43 8.81
C TYR A 446 -6.45 0.60 9.86
N GLN A 447 -5.99 1.84 9.74
CA GLN A 447 -6.43 2.95 10.60
C GLN A 447 -7.95 3.16 10.52
N GLU A 448 -8.54 3.12 9.33
CA GLU A 448 -9.98 3.31 9.18
C GLU A 448 -10.81 2.13 9.72
N LEU A 449 -10.28 0.90 9.64
CA LEU A 449 -10.89 -0.25 10.32
C LEU A 449 -10.95 -0.02 11.85
N LEU A 450 -9.87 0.48 12.46
CA LEU A 450 -9.85 0.82 13.89
C LEU A 450 -10.83 1.96 14.22
N ASN A 451 -10.86 3.02 13.39
CA ASN A 451 -11.80 4.14 13.56
C ASN A 451 -13.26 3.69 13.48
N THR A 452 -13.56 2.77 12.56
CA THR A 452 -14.89 2.20 12.41
C THR A 452 -15.29 1.38 13.63
N LEU A 453 -14.39 0.56 14.20
CA LEU A 453 -14.67 -0.15 15.46
C LEU A 453 -14.97 0.80 16.62
N MET A 454 -14.26 1.94 16.70
CA MET A 454 -14.56 2.96 17.71
C MET A 454 -15.93 3.63 17.50
N ALA A 455 -16.35 3.81 16.23
CA ALA A 455 -17.67 4.33 15.91
C ALA A 455 -18.77 3.30 16.25
N MET A 456 -18.51 2.00 16.02
CA MET A 456 -19.43 0.92 16.39
C MET A 456 -19.71 0.85 17.89
N ASP A 457 -18.73 1.12 18.76
CA ASP A 457 -18.95 1.12 20.21
C ASP A 457 -19.95 2.18 20.69
N LYS A 458 -20.03 3.29 19.96
CA LYS A 458 -20.90 4.43 20.29
C LYS A 458 -22.28 4.28 19.66
N ASN A 459 -22.51 3.22 18.88
CA ASN A 459 -23.77 3.01 18.20
C ASN A 459 -24.87 2.61 19.20
N SER A 460 -26.10 3.05 18.94
CA SER A 460 -27.27 2.76 19.76
C SER A 460 -27.64 1.28 19.75
N ASP A 461 -27.35 0.57 18.66
CA ASP A 461 -27.66 -0.86 18.51
C ASP A 461 -26.70 -1.77 19.31
N ASP A 462 -27.28 -2.55 20.21
CA ASP A 462 -26.58 -3.52 21.07
C ASP A 462 -25.87 -4.61 20.26
N GLY A 463 -26.48 -5.07 19.17
CA GLY A 463 -25.90 -6.10 18.30
C GLY A 463 -24.59 -5.63 17.67
N VAL A 464 -24.59 -4.40 17.15
CA VAL A 464 -23.39 -3.75 16.60
C VAL A 464 -22.28 -3.59 17.64
N ARG A 465 -22.64 -3.21 18.88
CA ARG A 465 -21.65 -3.08 19.96
C ARG A 465 -21.05 -4.43 20.34
N GLU A 466 -21.84 -5.51 20.34
CA GLU A 466 -21.34 -6.84 20.63
C GLU A 466 -20.41 -7.36 19.52
N SER A 467 -20.77 -7.14 18.25
CA SER A 467 -19.86 -7.43 17.12
C SER A 467 -18.52 -6.69 17.23
N SER A 468 -18.54 -5.40 17.61
CA SER A 468 -17.31 -4.64 17.87
C SER A 468 -16.45 -5.28 18.96
N LYS A 469 -17.06 -5.72 20.08
CA LYS A 469 -16.33 -6.40 21.16
C LYS A 469 -15.70 -7.71 20.71
N ILE A 470 -16.39 -8.52 19.91
CA ILE A 470 -15.87 -9.79 19.38
C ILE A 470 -14.66 -9.54 18.51
N ILE A 471 -14.77 -8.59 17.56
CA ILE A 471 -13.65 -8.25 16.66
C ILE A 471 -12.45 -7.73 17.46
N LYS A 472 -12.68 -6.83 18.42
CA LYS A 472 -11.61 -6.33 19.29
C LYS A 472 -10.95 -7.41 20.13
N SER A 473 -11.73 -8.34 20.68
CA SER A 473 -11.19 -9.48 21.41
C SER A 473 -10.20 -10.23 20.51
N ASN A 474 -10.59 -10.55 19.28
CA ASN A 474 -9.71 -11.24 18.34
C ASN A 474 -8.46 -10.42 18.03
N ILE A 475 -8.59 -9.12 17.77
CA ILE A 475 -7.45 -8.23 17.49
C ILE A 475 -6.47 -8.13 18.68
N PHE A 476 -6.98 -8.03 19.92
CA PHE A 476 -6.12 -7.81 21.09
C PHE A 476 -5.52 -9.09 21.67
N TYR A 477 -6.11 -10.27 21.44
CA TYR A 477 -5.53 -11.53 21.93
C TYR A 477 -4.48 -12.10 20.96
N VAL A 478 -4.73 -12.00 19.65
CA VAL A 478 -3.84 -12.53 18.61
C VAL A 478 -2.55 -11.68 18.56
N PRO A 479 -1.36 -12.27 18.83
CA PRO A 479 -0.08 -11.54 18.86
C PRO A 479 0.24 -10.79 17.57
N GLU A 480 -0.09 -11.39 16.43
CA GLU A 480 0.21 -10.89 15.10
C GLU A 480 -0.31 -9.46 14.93
N TYR A 481 -1.60 -9.21 15.21
CA TYR A 481 -2.19 -7.87 15.13
C TYR A 481 -1.60 -6.88 16.13
N ARG A 482 -1.24 -7.33 17.34
CA ARG A 482 -0.65 -6.47 18.38
C ARG A 482 0.74 -6.01 18.00
N GLU A 483 1.49 -6.87 17.34
CA GLU A 483 2.87 -6.62 16.98
C GLU A 483 2.99 -5.89 15.64
N THR A 484 2.04 -6.03 14.70
CA THR A 484 2.11 -5.39 13.37
C THR A 484 2.40 -3.90 13.45
N ILE A 485 1.62 -3.12 14.21
CA ILE A 485 1.75 -1.66 14.18
C ILE A 485 3.06 -1.22 14.86
N LEU A 486 3.49 -1.96 15.89
CA LEU A 486 4.77 -1.70 16.57
C LEU A 486 5.96 -2.08 15.70
N SER A 487 5.87 -3.19 14.95
CA SER A 487 6.91 -3.61 14.02
C SER A 487 7.06 -2.57 12.90
N GLN A 488 5.96 -2.06 12.35
CA GLN A 488 5.98 -0.98 11.37
C GLN A 488 6.68 0.29 11.90
N LEU A 489 6.50 0.64 13.18
CA LEU A 489 7.20 1.78 13.79
C LEU A 489 8.70 1.55 13.89
N LEU A 490 9.12 0.37 14.35
CA LEU A 490 10.53 0.01 14.49
C LEU A 490 11.24 -0.08 13.13
N CYS A 491 10.49 -0.42 12.09
CA CYS A 491 10.96 -0.56 10.72
C CYS A 491 10.89 0.75 9.90
N PHE A 492 10.48 1.87 10.49
CA PHE A 492 10.40 3.14 9.77
C PHE A 492 11.78 3.62 9.30
N ASP A 493 11.88 3.96 8.01
CA ASP A 493 13.09 4.46 7.37
C ASP A 493 12.77 5.79 6.64
N GLU A 494 13.40 6.89 7.06
CA GLU A 494 13.21 8.25 6.49
C GLU A 494 13.53 8.32 4.98
N VAL A 495 14.37 7.41 4.46
CA VAL A 495 14.72 7.38 3.04
C VAL A 495 13.64 6.68 2.23
N LYS A 496 13.06 5.60 2.78
CA LYS A 496 12.09 4.75 2.07
C LYS A 496 10.65 5.16 2.31
N MET A 497 10.34 5.84 3.41
CA MET A 497 8.97 6.17 3.81
C MET A 497 8.81 7.68 3.94
N SER A 498 7.63 8.19 3.59
CA SER A 498 7.34 9.63 3.61
C SER A 498 7.06 10.14 5.03
N ARG A 499 7.06 11.47 5.21
CA ARG A 499 6.73 12.08 6.51
C ARG A 499 5.26 11.88 6.84
N GLN A 500 4.38 11.96 5.85
CA GLN A 500 2.96 11.70 6.04
C GLN A 500 2.69 10.26 6.52
N TYR A 501 3.43 9.28 6.00
CA TYR A 501 3.36 7.90 6.50
C TYR A 501 3.66 7.82 8.00
N LEU A 502 4.72 8.50 8.46
CA LEU A 502 5.07 8.54 9.89
C LEU A 502 3.97 9.18 10.74
N MET A 503 3.38 10.29 10.28
CA MET A 503 2.28 10.96 10.98
C MET A 503 1.06 10.04 11.12
N ASP A 504 0.68 9.36 10.04
CA ASP A 504 -0.46 8.43 10.05
C ASP A 504 -0.15 7.18 10.88
N LEU A 505 1.10 6.70 10.87
CA LEU A 505 1.54 5.57 11.68
C LEU A 505 1.47 5.89 13.18
N ILE A 506 1.99 7.03 13.60
CA ILE A 506 1.91 7.48 14.99
C ILE A 506 0.44 7.66 15.40
N THR A 507 -0.39 8.23 14.53
CA THR A 507 -1.83 8.38 14.79
C THR A 507 -2.51 7.02 14.96
N THR A 508 -2.16 6.05 14.11
CA THR A 508 -2.68 4.67 14.17
C THR A 508 -2.28 3.97 15.47
N ILE A 509 -1.02 4.11 15.89
CA ILE A 509 -0.52 3.56 17.16
C ILE A 509 -1.25 4.19 18.34
N HIS A 510 -1.40 5.51 18.34
CA HIS A 510 -2.12 6.22 19.39
C HIS A 510 -3.57 5.74 19.50
N THR A 511 -4.27 5.61 18.36
CA THR A 511 -5.62 5.07 18.31
C THR A 511 -5.68 3.64 18.84
N PHE A 512 -4.78 2.77 18.40
CA PHE A 512 -4.71 1.38 18.85
C PHE A 512 -4.47 1.26 20.36
N LEU A 513 -3.49 2.01 20.90
CA LEU A 513 -3.16 2.01 22.33
C LEU A 513 -4.33 2.55 23.17
N LYS A 514 -5.01 3.60 22.72
CA LYS A 514 -6.21 4.11 23.40
C LYS A 514 -7.35 3.09 23.41
N MET A 515 -7.57 2.39 22.30
CA MET A 515 -8.58 1.33 22.23
C MET A 515 -8.22 0.18 23.19
N LEU A 516 -6.93 -0.20 23.25
CA LEU A 516 -6.42 -1.23 24.15
C LEU A 516 -6.54 -0.81 25.62
N GLU A 517 -6.19 0.44 25.94
CA GLU A 517 -6.35 1.02 27.28
C GLU A 517 -7.80 0.96 27.73
N HIS A 518 -8.73 1.41 26.88
CA HIS A 518 -10.17 1.36 27.17
C HIS A 518 -10.67 -0.08 27.34
N TYR A 519 -10.18 -1.01 26.53
CA TYR A 519 -10.49 -2.42 26.63
C TYR A 519 -10.01 -3.02 27.97
N CYS A 520 -8.87 -2.55 28.49
CA CYS A 520 -8.33 -2.98 29.79
C CYS A 520 -9.00 -2.29 31.01
N GLN A 521 -9.48 -1.06 30.87
CA GLN A 521 -9.99 -0.24 31.98
C GLN A 521 -11.39 -0.64 32.49
N LYS A 522 -12.21 -1.29 31.66
CA LYS A 522 -13.60 -1.64 32.00
C LYS A 522 -13.71 -3.02 32.68
N GLY A 523 -13.30 -3.15 33.95
CA GLY A 523 -13.81 -4.14 34.93
C GLY A 523 -13.89 -5.65 34.56
N GLN A 524 -13.48 -6.08 33.38
CA GLN A 524 -13.58 -7.45 32.87
C GLN A 524 -12.38 -7.72 31.97
N ARG A 525 -11.63 -8.77 32.32
CA ARG A 525 -10.45 -9.31 31.61
C ARG A 525 -9.23 -8.39 31.68
N HIS A 526 -8.41 -8.59 32.71
CA HIS A 526 -6.97 -8.37 32.52
C HIS A 526 -6.57 -9.12 31.26
N LEU A 527 -5.98 -8.45 30.27
CA LEU A 527 -5.35 -9.11 29.14
C LEU A 527 -4.32 -10.08 29.72
N VAL A 528 -4.68 -11.35 29.81
CA VAL A 528 -3.80 -12.43 30.24
C VAL A 528 -2.89 -12.72 29.05
N ILE A 529 -1.96 -11.81 28.81
CA ILE A 529 -0.85 -12.07 27.91
C ILE A 529 -0.08 -13.18 28.59
N GLN A 530 -0.01 -14.35 27.95
CA GLN A 530 0.91 -15.41 28.37
C GLN A 530 2.29 -14.76 28.41
N GLN A 531 2.78 -14.44 29.61
CA GLN A 531 4.12 -13.90 29.75
C GLN A 531 5.05 -15.03 29.34
N ILE A 532 5.69 -14.88 28.18
CA ILE A 532 6.98 -15.51 27.95
C ILE A 532 7.85 -14.96 29.08
N LYS A 533 8.08 -15.77 30.13
CA LYS A 533 8.72 -15.35 31.37
C LYS A 533 10.12 -14.79 31.08
N LEU A 534 10.23 -13.48 30.88
CA LEU A 534 11.48 -12.74 30.94
C LEU A 534 11.96 -12.78 32.40
N LYS A 535 12.95 -13.63 32.69
CA LYS A 535 13.57 -13.77 34.02
C LYS A 535 14.04 -12.39 34.52
N ARG A 536 13.32 -11.80 35.47
CA ARG A 536 13.69 -10.53 36.13
C ARG A 536 14.97 -10.73 36.96
N LYS A 537 16.02 -9.98 36.66
CA LYS A 537 17.20 -9.80 37.54
C LYS A 537 16.79 -9.07 38.83
N LYS A 538 17.01 -9.67 40.01
CA LYS A 538 16.86 -9.01 41.32
C LYS A 538 18.18 -8.33 41.74
N ALA A 539 18.09 -7.08 42.19
CA ALA A 539 19.18 -6.32 42.79
C ALA A 539 19.49 -6.81 44.22
N LYS A 540 20.78 -6.87 44.58
CA LYS A 540 21.30 -7.25 45.90
C LYS A 540 21.31 -6.05 46.86
N LYS A 541 20.68 -6.19 48.04
CA LYS A 541 21.23 -5.68 49.32
C LYS A 541 20.56 -6.36 50.52
N GLY A 542 21.40 -6.93 51.39
CA GLY A 542 21.05 -7.36 52.76
C GLY A 542 21.29 -8.84 53.02
N LYS A 543 22.34 -9.17 53.79
CA LYS A 543 22.51 -10.49 54.43
C LYS A 543 21.22 -10.84 55.20
N LYS A 544 20.80 -12.10 55.06
CA LYS A 544 19.53 -12.77 55.45
C LYS A 544 18.55 -12.96 54.30
N SER A 545 18.38 -14.26 54.04
CA SER A 545 17.60 -15.02 53.06
C SER A 545 17.67 -14.56 51.61
N THR A 546 17.95 -15.52 50.72
CA THR A 546 18.03 -15.43 49.25
C THR A 546 19.40 -15.09 48.68
N GLN A 547 20.06 -16.11 48.08
CA GLN A 547 20.59 -16.11 46.69
C GLN A 547 21.32 -17.45 46.42
N GLU A 548 20.70 -18.33 45.64
CA GLU A 548 20.87 -18.46 44.17
C GLU A 548 22.11 -19.28 43.81
N ASN A 549 21.93 -20.61 43.85
CA ASN A 549 22.56 -21.49 42.88
C ASN A 549 21.57 -21.73 41.74
N VAL A 550 22.11 -21.64 40.54
CA VAL A 550 21.53 -21.78 39.22
C VAL A 550 20.84 -23.16 39.03
N THR A 551 19.74 -23.20 38.29
CA THR A 551 19.35 -24.38 37.49
C THR A 551 18.55 -23.87 36.29
N THR A 552 19.24 -23.49 35.21
CA THR A 552 19.45 -24.25 33.95
C THR A 552 18.20 -24.98 33.46
N VAL A 553 17.86 -24.78 32.18
CA VAL A 553 17.11 -25.79 31.42
C VAL A 553 17.85 -27.10 31.66
N PRO A 554 17.18 -28.21 32.00
CA PRO A 554 17.89 -29.44 32.29
C PRO A 554 18.74 -29.76 31.07
N THR A 555 20.05 -29.78 31.29
CA THR A 555 21.05 -30.12 30.28
C THR A 555 20.65 -31.46 29.69
N LEU A 556 21.04 -31.77 28.46
CA LEU A 556 20.72 -33.07 27.86
C LEU A 556 21.15 -34.23 28.79
N GLU A 557 22.20 -34.04 29.61
CA GLU A 557 22.59 -34.95 30.69
C GLU A 557 21.53 -35.14 31.77
N GLU A 558 20.94 -34.08 32.33
CA GLU A 558 19.88 -34.19 33.36
C GLU A 558 18.61 -34.86 32.82
N ARG A 559 18.31 -34.69 31.52
CA ARG A 559 17.19 -35.40 30.87
C ARG A 559 17.51 -36.87 30.65
N TRP A 560 18.75 -37.18 30.30
CA TRP A 560 19.23 -38.56 30.16
C TRP A 560 19.26 -39.29 31.50
N ASP A 561 19.63 -38.63 32.59
CA ASP A 561 19.63 -39.23 33.94
C ASP A 561 18.23 -39.69 34.38
N ILE A 562 17.18 -39.06 33.85
CA ILE A 562 15.79 -39.45 34.11
C ILE A 562 15.30 -40.52 33.11
N ILE A 563 15.67 -40.39 31.83
CA ILE A 563 15.21 -41.30 30.77
C ILE A 563 15.98 -42.63 30.77
N GLY A 564 17.27 -42.63 31.14
CA GLY A 564 18.15 -43.80 31.10
C GLY A 564 17.65 -44.99 31.94
N PRO A 565 17.24 -44.78 33.22
CA PRO A 565 16.65 -45.86 34.02
C PRO A 565 15.32 -46.38 33.45
N GLU A 566 14.47 -45.50 32.93
CA GLU A 566 13.19 -45.84 32.31
C GLU A 566 13.41 -46.64 31.01
N LEU A 567 14.41 -46.26 30.20
CA LEU A 567 14.80 -46.94 28.97
C LEU A 567 15.35 -48.34 29.25
N SER A 568 16.18 -48.49 30.29
CA SER A 568 16.72 -49.79 30.70
C SER A 568 15.64 -50.75 31.21
N ALA A 569 14.54 -50.23 31.78
CA ALA A 569 13.37 -51.04 32.16
C ALA A 569 12.55 -51.45 30.92
N VAL A 570 12.30 -50.53 29.99
CA VAL A 570 11.57 -50.79 28.73
C VAL A 570 12.29 -51.83 27.87
N MET A 571 13.63 -51.81 27.82
CA MET A 571 14.41 -52.80 27.08
C MET A 571 14.38 -54.22 27.68
N ARG A 572 14.03 -54.37 28.97
CA ARG A 572 13.97 -55.65 29.68
C ARG A 572 12.59 -56.32 29.62
N ASP A 573 11.52 -55.54 29.80
CA ASP A 573 10.20 -56.09 30.13
C ASP A 573 9.04 -55.65 29.20
N ALA A 574 9.29 -54.83 28.16
CA ALA A 574 8.21 -54.30 27.30
C ALA A 574 7.99 -55.10 26.00
N ILE A 575 6.72 -55.21 25.58
CA ILE A 575 6.32 -55.70 24.25
C ILE A 575 6.60 -54.58 23.24
N ILE A 576 7.61 -54.77 22.40
CA ILE A 576 8.08 -53.71 21.49
C ILE A 576 7.21 -53.72 20.21
N PRO A 577 6.58 -52.58 19.85
CA PRO A 577 5.79 -52.47 18.65
C PRO A 577 6.67 -52.47 17.38
N VAL A 578 6.22 -53.17 16.34
CA VAL A 578 6.86 -53.14 15.01
C VAL A 578 6.52 -51.80 14.34
N VAL A 579 7.54 -51.00 14.04
CA VAL A 579 7.39 -49.66 13.43
C VAL A 579 8.14 -49.61 12.12
N VAL A 580 7.56 -48.99 11.08
CA VAL A 580 8.20 -48.83 9.77
C VAL A 580 9.18 -47.64 9.81
N PRO A 581 10.47 -47.81 9.48
CA PRO A 581 11.49 -46.76 9.65
C PRO A 581 11.54 -45.69 8.57
N PHE A 582 11.03 -45.98 7.37
CA PHE A 582 11.09 -45.12 6.20
C PHE A 582 9.69 -44.93 5.59
N ASP A 583 9.51 -43.89 4.78
CA ASP A 583 8.27 -43.61 4.09
C ASP A 583 8.41 -43.94 2.60
N ALA A 584 7.74 -45.01 2.17
CA ALA A 584 7.76 -45.49 0.79
C ALA A 584 6.97 -44.59 -0.18
N THR A 585 6.26 -43.56 0.31
CA THR A 585 5.50 -42.62 -0.52
C THR A 585 6.29 -41.37 -0.89
N LEU A 586 7.50 -41.20 -0.35
CA LEU A 586 8.39 -40.09 -0.67
C LEU A 586 9.30 -40.45 -1.85
N ASP A 587 9.49 -39.51 -2.79
CA ASP A 587 10.40 -39.65 -3.94
C ASP A 587 11.90 -39.67 -3.55
N THR A 588 12.21 -39.54 -2.26
CA THR A 588 13.58 -39.61 -1.71
C THR A 588 14.04 -41.06 -1.55
N PRO A 589 15.23 -41.43 -2.06
CA PRO A 589 15.75 -42.79 -1.97
C PRO A 589 15.91 -43.23 -0.50
N ILE A 590 15.71 -44.54 -0.25
CA ILE A 590 15.64 -45.12 1.11
C ILE A 590 16.91 -44.82 1.93
N ASP A 591 18.08 -44.75 1.29
CA ASP A 591 19.35 -44.44 1.98
C ASP A 591 19.43 -43.00 2.50
N ASP A 592 18.76 -42.06 1.84
CA ASP A 592 18.74 -40.64 2.24
C ASP A 592 17.75 -40.37 3.39
N GLN A 593 16.76 -41.25 3.59
CA GLN A 593 15.79 -41.15 4.69
C GLN A 593 16.37 -41.57 6.06
N LYS A 594 17.62 -42.06 6.08
CA LYS A 594 18.34 -42.48 7.30
C LYS A 594 18.46 -41.36 8.34
N ALA A 595 18.74 -40.14 7.90
CA ALA A 595 18.88 -38.98 8.79
C ALA A 595 17.54 -38.61 9.46
N ASP A 596 16.43 -38.79 8.75
CA ASP A 596 15.09 -38.50 9.24
C ASP A 596 14.58 -39.56 10.20
N ALA A 597 14.94 -40.84 9.99
CA ALA A 597 14.71 -41.91 10.96
C ALA A 597 15.44 -41.60 12.29
N MET A 598 16.68 -41.13 12.25
CA MET A 598 17.44 -40.76 13.45
C MET A 598 16.83 -39.54 14.19
N LYS A 599 16.37 -38.51 13.45
CA LYS A 599 15.61 -37.38 14.04
C LYS A 599 14.30 -37.83 14.68
N ARG A 600 13.59 -38.79 14.08
CA ARG A 600 12.35 -39.37 14.64
C ARG A 600 12.62 -40.13 15.95
N ILE A 601 13.67 -40.95 16.01
CA ILE A 601 14.10 -41.64 17.24
C ILE A 601 14.42 -40.60 18.33
N GLN A 602 15.22 -39.57 18.01
CA GLN A 602 15.56 -38.51 18.97
C GLN A 602 14.33 -37.76 19.49
N LYS A 603 13.35 -37.48 18.61
CA LYS A 603 12.09 -36.83 18.99
C LYS A 603 11.26 -37.70 19.93
N LEU A 604 11.11 -38.99 19.64
CA LEU A 604 10.37 -39.94 20.49
C LEU A 604 11.01 -40.08 21.87
N MET A 605 12.35 -40.14 21.94
CA MET A 605 13.10 -40.15 23.19
C MET A 605 12.86 -38.88 24.02
N ARG A 606 12.89 -37.70 23.39
CA ARG A 606 12.62 -36.41 24.05
C ARG A 606 11.17 -36.24 24.51
N GLN A 607 10.24 -36.99 23.91
CA GLN A 607 8.82 -37.02 24.26
C GLN A 607 8.47 -38.12 25.29
N ARG A 608 9.48 -38.85 25.82
CA ARG A 608 9.33 -40.00 26.73
C ARG A 608 8.55 -41.19 26.14
N ASN A 609 8.47 -41.33 24.83
CA ASN A 609 7.81 -42.46 24.17
C ASN A 609 8.85 -43.54 23.82
N LEU A 610 9.36 -44.21 24.87
CA LEU A 610 10.58 -45.03 24.81
C LEU A 610 10.37 -46.37 24.08
N GLU A 611 9.19 -46.97 24.21
CA GLU A 611 8.84 -48.24 23.53
C GLU A 611 8.89 -48.10 22.01
N GLN A 612 8.33 -47.00 21.49
CA GLN A 612 8.34 -46.69 20.06
C GLN A 612 9.74 -46.28 19.58
N ALA A 613 10.54 -45.61 20.41
CA ALA A 613 11.90 -45.24 20.07
C ALA A 613 12.81 -46.48 19.93
N VAL A 614 12.69 -47.45 20.83
CA VAL A 614 13.41 -48.73 20.75
C VAL A 614 12.93 -49.55 19.55
N GLY A 615 11.61 -49.63 19.31
CA GLY A 615 11.05 -50.32 18.14
C GLY A 615 11.52 -49.73 16.82
N LEU A 616 11.54 -48.40 16.71
CA LEU A 616 12.01 -47.70 15.52
C LEU A 616 13.52 -47.88 15.29
N LEU A 617 14.34 -47.93 16.35
CA LEU A 617 15.77 -48.20 16.23
C LEU A 617 16.05 -49.64 15.75
N ARG A 618 15.35 -50.64 16.31
CA ARG A 618 15.50 -52.04 15.88
C ARG A 618 15.10 -52.24 14.43
N ALA A 619 13.98 -51.65 14.02
CA ALA A 619 13.53 -51.71 12.64
C ALA A 619 14.46 -50.94 11.69
N ALA A 620 14.98 -49.77 12.08
CA ALA A 620 15.96 -49.02 11.29
C ALA A 620 17.26 -49.82 11.09
N ARG A 621 17.67 -50.60 12.09
CA ARG A 621 18.87 -51.45 12.02
C ARG A 621 18.73 -52.60 11.01
N GLU A 622 17.55 -53.20 10.87
CA GLU A 622 17.32 -54.25 9.87
C GLU A 622 17.45 -53.73 8.43
N ILE A 623 17.15 -52.44 8.22
CA ILE A 623 17.13 -51.81 6.89
C ILE A 623 18.48 -51.19 6.52
N TRP A 624 19.18 -50.58 7.48
CA TRP A 624 20.47 -49.91 7.24
C TRP A 624 21.62 -50.53 8.08
N PRO A 625 22.12 -51.73 7.73
CA PRO A 625 23.17 -52.42 8.50
C PRO A 625 24.59 -51.88 8.27
N GLU A 626 24.84 -51.12 7.21
CA GLU A 626 26.21 -50.90 6.69
C GLU A 626 27.01 -49.77 7.37
N ASN A 627 26.41 -48.95 8.24
CA ASN A 627 27.03 -47.68 8.67
C ASN A 627 27.12 -47.46 10.19
N ASP A 628 27.02 -48.50 11.02
CA ASP A 628 27.18 -48.52 12.50
C ASP A 628 26.33 -47.51 13.32
N CYS A 629 25.56 -46.59 12.70
CA CYS A 629 24.80 -45.55 13.40
C CYS A 629 23.62 -46.04 14.25
N PHE A 630 23.11 -47.25 13.96
CA PHE A 630 22.02 -47.90 14.71
C PHE A 630 22.50 -49.21 15.39
N GLY A 631 23.82 -49.45 15.39
CA GLY A 631 24.44 -50.66 15.94
C GLY A 631 24.47 -51.86 14.97
N LYS A 632 25.30 -52.86 15.30
CA LYS A 632 25.43 -54.11 14.53
C LYS A 632 24.24 -55.05 14.76
N VAL A 633 24.04 -56.00 13.84
CA VAL A 633 22.91 -56.95 13.87
C VAL A 633 22.90 -57.79 15.16
N ASP A 634 24.08 -58.15 15.69
CA ASP A 634 24.26 -58.92 16.93
C ASP A 634 24.71 -58.04 18.13
N ILE A 635 23.98 -56.97 18.41
CA ILE A 635 24.33 -56.04 19.51
C ILE A 635 23.94 -56.59 20.88
N LEU A 636 24.79 -56.38 21.89
CA LEU A 636 24.42 -56.62 23.29
C LEU A 636 23.42 -55.53 23.76
N PRO A 637 22.49 -55.82 24.68
CA PRO A 637 21.55 -54.82 25.20
C PRO A 637 22.23 -53.57 25.79
N GLU A 638 23.45 -53.71 26.28
CA GLU A 638 24.27 -52.60 26.79
C GLU A 638 24.77 -51.67 25.67
N GLU A 639 25.10 -52.23 24.51
CA GLU A 639 25.55 -51.47 23.34
C GLU A 639 24.35 -50.81 22.61
N GLU A 640 23.16 -51.44 22.60
CA GLU A 640 21.91 -50.82 22.12
C GLU A 640 21.54 -49.58 22.95
N PHE A 641 21.75 -49.66 24.27
CA PHE A 641 21.55 -48.53 25.18
C PHE A 641 22.52 -47.37 24.89
N LEU A 642 23.78 -47.67 24.55
CA LEU A 642 24.77 -46.66 24.17
C LEU A 642 24.45 -46.01 22.82
N ALA A 643 23.94 -46.76 21.84
CA ALA A 643 23.51 -46.19 20.55
C ALA A 643 22.34 -45.20 20.73
N LEU A 644 21.35 -45.54 21.56
CA LEU A 644 20.25 -44.63 21.90
C LEU A 644 20.74 -43.40 22.66
N ARG A 645 21.75 -43.56 23.53
CA ARG A 645 22.40 -42.45 24.21
C ARG A 645 23.06 -41.53 23.19
N GLU A 646 23.84 -42.08 22.28
CA GLU A 646 24.53 -41.29 21.25
C GLU A 646 23.53 -40.48 20.43
N ILE A 647 22.50 -41.12 19.87
CA ILE A 647 21.43 -40.45 19.10
C ILE A 647 20.72 -39.35 19.91
N PHE A 648 20.56 -39.53 21.23
CA PHE A 648 19.96 -38.52 22.09
C PHE A 648 20.80 -37.23 22.20
N PHE A 649 22.13 -37.37 22.20
CA PHE A 649 23.09 -36.28 22.33
C PHE A 649 23.54 -35.69 20.98
N THR A 650 23.39 -36.40 19.86
CA THR A 650 23.80 -35.91 18.53
C THR A 650 22.98 -34.68 18.09
N ASP A 651 23.65 -33.63 17.60
CA ASP A 651 22.99 -32.45 17.04
C ASP A 651 22.58 -32.73 15.58
N LEU A 652 21.34 -33.16 15.39
CA LEU A 652 20.82 -33.63 14.09
C LEU A 652 20.10 -32.55 13.28
N GLY A 653 20.28 -31.25 13.61
CA GLY A 653 19.78 -30.14 12.79
C GLY A 653 18.26 -30.15 12.59
N GLY A 654 17.49 -30.30 13.67
CA GLY A 654 16.03 -30.35 13.61
C GLY A 654 15.39 -28.98 13.43
N GLU A 655 14.70 -28.77 12.30
CA GLU A 655 13.73 -27.70 12.06
C GLU A 655 12.65 -27.71 13.15
N LEU A 656 12.79 -26.81 14.11
CA LEU A 656 11.64 -26.24 14.79
C LEU A 656 11.10 -25.16 13.84
N PHE A 657 9.99 -25.45 13.15
CA PHE A 657 9.13 -24.41 12.58
C PHE A 657 8.58 -23.54 13.72
N TYR A 658 9.43 -22.63 14.19
CA TYR A 658 9.05 -21.37 14.80
C TYR A 658 9.53 -20.32 13.82
N PHE A 659 8.57 -19.70 13.12
CA PHE A 659 8.79 -18.42 12.47
C PHE A 659 9.24 -17.42 13.55
N GLN A 660 10.54 -17.30 13.73
CA GLN A 660 11.14 -16.29 14.56
C GLN A 660 11.97 -15.43 13.63
N PHE A 661 11.39 -14.29 13.26
CA PHE A 661 12.07 -13.17 12.61
C PHE A 661 13.39 -12.90 13.36
N TYR A 662 14.49 -13.36 12.79
CA TYR A 662 15.83 -12.97 13.20
C TYR A 662 16.14 -11.61 12.58
N ILE A 663 15.52 -10.57 13.12
CA ILE A 663 16.09 -9.22 13.09
C ILE A 663 15.75 -8.61 14.44
N PHE A 664 16.75 -8.48 15.32
CA PHE A 664 16.96 -7.32 16.19
C PHE A 664 18.19 -7.60 17.06
N ASP A 665 19.22 -6.76 16.86
CA ASP A 665 20.33 -6.62 17.79
C ASP A 665 19.82 -6.34 19.21
N ASN A 666 20.50 -6.90 20.21
CA ASN A 666 20.10 -6.90 21.62
C ASN A 666 19.90 -5.51 22.24
N GLU A 667 20.34 -4.43 21.60
CA GLU A 667 20.25 -3.07 22.15
C GLU A 667 18.83 -2.47 22.08
N HIS A 668 18.04 -2.79 21.06
CA HIS A 668 16.69 -2.21 20.90
C HIS A 668 15.63 -2.83 21.82
N LYS A 669 15.84 -4.07 22.29
CA LYS A 669 14.99 -4.72 23.30
C LYS A 669 14.99 -3.98 24.64
N HIS A 670 16.07 -3.28 24.97
CA HIS A 670 16.16 -2.56 26.25
C HIS A 670 15.33 -1.26 26.23
N PHE A 671 15.25 -0.59 25.08
CA PHE A 671 14.38 0.57 24.87
C PHE A 671 12.90 0.22 24.96
N LEU A 672 12.49 -0.94 24.42
CA LEU A 672 11.11 -1.44 24.46
C LEU A 672 10.62 -1.68 25.90
N ILE A 673 11.48 -2.21 26.77
CA ILE A 673 11.16 -2.47 28.19
C ILE A 673 11.12 -1.15 28.98
N MET A 674 11.94 -0.16 28.63
CA MET A 674 11.92 1.15 29.29
C MET A 674 10.71 1.99 28.88
N PHE A 675 10.34 2.00 27.59
CA PHE A 675 9.19 2.78 27.10
C PHE A 675 7.87 2.27 27.70
N LEU A 676 7.67 0.94 27.75
CA LEU A 676 6.49 0.32 28.37
C LEU A 676 6.46 0.45 29.91
N ARG A 677 7.59 0.71 30.57
CA ARG A 677 7.63 0.98 32.02
C ARG A 677 7.31 2.44 32.37
N SER A 678 7.36 3.36 31.41
CA SER A 678 7.07 4.79 31.64
C SER A 678 5.58 5.12 31.73
N TYR A 679 4.69 4.18 31.38
CA TYR A 679 3.23 4.30 31.47
C TYR A 679 2.62 3.52 32.65
N LYS A 680 3.32 3.46 33.79
CA LYS A 680 2.77 2.98 35.05
C LYS A 680 2.75 4.05 36.12
#